data_AF-A5DLP6-F1
#
_entry.id   AF-A5DLP6-F1
#
_cell.length_a   1.000
_cell.length_b   1.000
_cell.length_c   1.000
_cell.angle_alpha   90.00
_cell.angle_beta   90.00
_cell.angle_gamma   90.00
#
_symmetry.space_group_name_H-M   'P 1'
#
loop_
_entity.id
_entity.type
_entity.pdbx_description
1 polymer ?
#
loop_
_entity_poly.entity_id
_entity_poly.type
_entity_poly.pdbx_seq_one_letter_code
_entity_poly.pdbx_strand_id
1 'polypeptide(L)'
;MAFKSIPRSENLDFTRFLVILLSKDYHTRQVDSRPNVIQSLLEGISRCEELQLPPFAIECLASNFDAWAQGIHILERMEEQTVNGNPEVHEITQDALAKLYAALKEDDTFYGLWRRRAKYSETLAALSYEQIGLWDKAQQLYEAAQIKARSGVLPYGESEYTLWEDHWILCAEKLQHWDILTELAKHEGFSDLLLECGWRVADWNTDRETLEQTVKSVMDVPTPRRQMFETFLCLQSYRGEKDVLDELSKLCDEGIQLALRKWHGLPRKFANAHIPLLHTFQQYVEFMEASQVYASLVSTNAQNLDIKSQELKRVLQVWRERLPNIWDDINIWNDLVTWRQHAFQVINKVYMPFIPVLQQTNSGGNANSYAYRGFHEIAWVINRFAHVARKHGMADVCNIQLSKIYQLPNIEIQEAFLKLKEQVKCHYQNPGELNTGLDVISNTNLVYFATQQKAEFFTLKGMFLNKMNQKDEANKAFATSVQIDLNLPKAWAEWGMFNDKRFKENSHDMVYANNAISCYLQAAGLYKNGKTRKLLARILWLISLDDASGTLSQAFDTFRGEVPVWYWLTFIPQLLTSLSHKEARLVKQILIRIAKSYPQALHFQLRTTKEDFAAKLRQFNRSAEELGSVVQLTTDQEFYC
;
A
#
# COMPACT_ATOMS: atom_id res chain seq x y z
N MET A 1 31.31 -16.09 33.81
CA MET A 1 32.14 -16.48 34.97
C MET A 1 33.57 -15.99 34.85
N ALA A 2 34.28 -16.18 33.72
CA ALA A 2 35.65 -15.67 33.55
C ALA A 2 35.77 -14.14 33.67
N PHE A 3 34.83 -13.37 33.11
CA PHE A 3 34.86 -11.91 33.23
C PHE A 3 34.76 -11.41 34.70
N LYS A 4 34.05 -12.12 35.57
CA LYS A 4 33.93 -11.77 37.00
C LYS A 4 35.24 -11.97 37.78
N SER A 5 36.24 -12.60 37.19
CA SER A 5 37.57 -12.78 37.80
C SER A 5 38.52 -11.60 37.54
N ILE A 6 38.16 -10.69 36.62
CA ILE A 6 38.93 -9.48 36.33
C ILE A 6 38.61 -8.43 37.42
N PRO A 7 39.63 -7.81 38.05
CA PRO A 7 39.41 -6.77 39.04
C PRO A 7 38.82 -5.51 38.38
N ARG A 8 37.92 -4.82 39.08
CA ARG A 8 37.22 -3.63 38.58
C ARG A 8 38.16 -2.50 38.11
N SER A 9 39.38 -2.43 38.66
CA SER A 9 40.41 -1.47 38.23
C SER A 9 40.93 -1.72 36.82
N GLU A 10 40.88 -2.95 36.32
CA GLU A 10 41.40 -3.36 35.00
C GLU A 10 40.29 -3.45 33.94
N ASN A 11 39.03 -3.23 34.32
CA ASN A 11 37.89 -3.31 33.41
C ASN A 11 38.01 -2.34 32.22
N LEU A 12 38.56 -1.13 32.45
CA LEU A 12 38.75 -0.13 31.39
C LEU A 12 39.82 -0.57 30.38
N ASP A 13 40.94 -1.09 30.85
CA ASP A 13 42.02 -1.59 30.00
C ASP A 13 41.56 -2.82 29.22
N PHE A 14 40.85 -3.75 29.88
CA PHE A 14 40.25 -4.90 29.22
C PHE A 14 39.28 -4.48 28.10
N THR A 15 38.40 -3.50 28.37
CA THR A 15 37.47 -2.96 27.37
C THR A 15 38.23 -2.38 26.17
N ARG A 16 39.31 -1.63 26.42
CA ARG A 16 40.15 -1.05 25.36
C ARG A 16 40.80 -2.13 24.49
N PHE A 17 41.37 -3.18 25.09
CA PHE A 17 41.94 -4.30 24.33
C PHE A 17 40.89 -5.08 23.55
N LEU A 18 39.68 -5.20 24.09
CA LEU A 18 38.56 -5.84 23.40
C LEU A 18 38.11 -5.04 22.17
N VAL A 19 38.04 -3.71 22.27
CA VAL A 19 37.76 -2.83 21.11
C VAL A 19 38.84 -3.01 20.05
N ILE A 20 40.12 -3.02 20.45
CA ILE A 20 41.25 -3.24 19.53
C ILE A 20 41.16 -4.62 18.86
N LEU A 21 40.70 -5.65 19.57
CA LEU A 21 40.51 -6.99 19.02
C LEU A 21 39.37 -7.02 17.99
N LEU A 22 38.25 -6.35 18.29
CA LEU A 22 37.09 -6.27 17.43
C LEU A 22 37.37 -5.45 16.15
N SER A 23 38.25 -4.44 16.24
CA SER A 23 38.59 -3.55 15.13
C SER A 23 39.71 -4.09 14.21
N LYS A 24 40.06 -5.37 14.28
CA LYS A 24 41.13 -5.94 13.44
C LYS A 24 40.65 -6.34 12.05
N ASP A 25 41.45 -6.00 11.04
CA ASP A 25 41.11 -6.23 9.63
C ASP A 25 40.96 -7.71 9.25
N TYR A 26 41.60 -8.64 9.98
CA TYR A 26 41.51 -10.07 9.66
C TYR A 26 40.09 -10.64 9.79
N HIS A 27 39.20 -9.96 10.52
CA HIS A 27 37.80 -10.36 10.63
C HIS A 27 37.05 -10.24 9.31
N THR A 28 37.49 -9.38 8.37
CA THR A 28 36.89 -9.26 7.03
C THR A 28 36.79 -10.58 6.27
N ARG A 29 37.73 -11.51 6.51
CA ARG A 29 37.72 -12.86 5.92
C ARG A 29 36.54 -13.72 6.38
N GLN A 30 35.89 -13.34 7.48
CA GLN A 30 34.77 -14.06 8.08
C GLN A 30 33.42 -13.44 7.73
N VAL A 31 33.36 -12.33 6.99
CA VAL A 31 32.09 -11.65 6.66
C VAL A 31 31.07 -12.60 6.04
N ASP A 32 31.51 -13.49 5.14
CA ASP A 32 30.63 -14.44 4.45
C ASP A 32 30.31 -15.72 5.26
N SER A 33 31.02 -15.97 6.36
CA SER A 33 30.80 -17.16 7.18
C SER A 33 29.58 -17.00 8.09
N ARG A 34 28.90 -18.10 8.41
CA ARG A 34 27.91 -18.16 9.50
C ARG A 34 28.07 -19.49 10.23
N PRO A 35 28.46 -19.52 11.53
CA PRO A 35 28.61 -18.40 12.46
C PRO A 35 29.96 -17.67 12.38
N ASN A 36 29.97 -16.40 12.82
CA ASN A 36 31.16 -15.56 12.91
C ASN A 36 31.75 -15.50 14.32
N VAL A 37 33.07 -15.27 14.42
CA VAL A 37 33.73 -15.05 15.72
C VAL A 37 33.17 -13.80 16.39
N ILE A 38 32.87 -12.76 15.61
CA ILE A 38 32.28 -11.50 16.10
C ILE A 38 30.86 -11.73 16.63
N GLN A 39 30.02 -12.52 15.97
CA GLN A 39 28.68 -12.86 16.48
C GLN A 39 28.76 -13.57 17.84
N SER A 40 29.68 -14.54 17.97
CA SER A 40 29.88 -15.29 19.21
C SER A 40 30.44 -14.41 20.33
N LEU A 41 31.37 -13.51 20.00
CA LEU A 41 31.97 -12.60 20.95
C LEU A 41 30.96 -11.53 21.42
N LEU A 42 30.18 -10.95 20.50
CA LEU A 42 29.09 -10.02 20.80
C LEU A 42 27.98 -10.69 21.62
N GLU A 43 27.67 -11.96 21.37
CA GLU A 43 26.75 -12.71 22.23
C GLU A 43 27.33 -12.87 23.66
N GLY A 44 28.62 -13.18 23.79
CA GLY A 44 29.30 -13.19 25.08
C GLY A 44 29.27 -11.85 25.81
N ILE A 45 29.48 -10.75 25.06
CA ILE A 45 29.42 -9.37 25.56
C ILE A 45 28.01 -9.01 26.00
N SER A 46 26.98 -9.37 25.23
CA SER A 46 25.57 -9.06 25.55
C SER A 46 25.12 -9.62 26.90
N ARG A 47 25.70 -10.75 27.32
CA ARG A 47 25.45 -11.40 28.61
C ARG A 47 26.26 -10.80 29.76
N CYS A 48 27.26 -9.97 29.49
CA CYS A 48 28.08 -9.31 30.49
C CYS A 48 27.50 -7.93 30.82
N GLU A 49 27.28 -7.65 32.10
CA GLU A 49 26.55 -6.45 32.53
C GLU A 49 27.41 -5.21 32.71
N GLU A 50 28.68 -5.40 33.06
CA GLU A 50 29.60 -4.30 33.41
C GLU A 50 30.46 -3.85 32.23
N LEU A 51 30.34 -4.49 31.05
CA LEU A 51 31.17 -4.21 29.88
C LEU A 51 30.40 -3.31 28.89
N GLN A 52 30.80 -2.05 28.79
CA GLN A 52 30.23 -1.09 27.85
C GLN A 52 31.22 -0.84 26.70
N LEU A 53 30.79 -1.11 25.47
CA LEU A 53 31.57 -0.82 24.27
C LEU A 53 31.14 0.51 23.65
N PRO A 54 32.02 1.18 22.88
CA PRO A 54 31.64 2.38 22.13
C PRO A 54 30.47 2.11 21.16
N PRO A 55 29.39 2.92 21.17
CA PRO A 55 28.20 2.70 20.33
C PRO A 55 28.49 2.63 18.83
N PHE A 56 29.36 3.50 18.32
CA PHE A 56 29.77 3.51 16.90
C PHE A 56 30.47 2.22 16.47
N ALA A 57 31.28 1.63 17.34
CA ALA A 57 31.93 0.36 17.05
C ALA A 57 30.91 -0.78 16.98
N ILE A 58 29.91 -0.78 17.87
CA ILE A 58 28.83 -1.77 17.85
C ILE A 58 28.00 -1.64 16.57
N GLU A 59 27.69 -0.42 16.14
CA GLU A 59 26.98 -0.15 14.88
C GLU A 59 27.68 -0.80 13.68
N CYS A 60 28.96 -0.46 13.49
CA CYS A 60 29.76 -0.95 12.36
C CYS A 60 29.96 -2.48 12.40
N LEU A 61 30.15 -3.05 13.59
CA LEU A 61 30.31 -4.50 13.75
C LEU A 61 28.99 -5.24 13.52
N ALA A 62 27.86 -4.68 13.96
CA ALA A 62 26.55 -5.26 13.78
C ALA A 62 26.15 -5.31 12.30
N SER A 63 26.40 -4.22 11.56
CA SER A 63 26.08 -4.13 10.13
C SER A 63 26.94 -5.03 9.25
N ASN A 64 28.25 -5.12 9.55
CA ASN A 64 29.20 -5.81 8.68
C ASN A 64 29.25 -7.33 8.91
N PHE A 65 28.95 -7.80 10.12
CA PHE A 65 29.10 -9.21 10.51
C PHE A 65 27.78 -9.93 10.79
N ASP A 66 26.65 -9.35 10.37
CA ASP A 66 25.29 -9.90 10.58
C ASP A 66 25.01 -10.18 12.07
N ALA A 67 25.42 -9.26 12.94
CA ALA A 67 25.19 -9.35 14.40
C ALA A 67 24.11 -8.35 14.85
N TRP A 68 23.08 -8.18 14.02
CA TRP A 68 22.00 -7.20 14.21
C TRP A 68 21.30 -7.33 15.56
N ALA A 69 20.85 -8.53 15.92
CA ALA A 69 20.11 -8.76 17.17
C ALA A 69 20.99 -8.53 18.41
N GLN A 70 22.24 -8.97 18.36
CA GLN A 70 23.20 -8.77 19.46
C GLN A 70 23.55 -7.29 19.61
N GLY A 71 23.79 -6.59 18.49
CA GLY A 71 24.10 -5.16 18.47
C GLY A 71 22.95 -4.30 19.03
N ILE A 72 21.72 -4.56 18.58
CA ILE A 72 20.52 -3.86 19.07
C ILE A 72 20.34 -4.11 20.57
N HIS A 73 20.42 -5.37 21.03
CA HIS A 73 20.27 -5.68 22.45
C HIS A 73 21.33 -5.00 23.33
N ILE A 74 22.58 -4.90 22.85
CA ILE A 74 23.64 -4.18 23.58
C ILE A 74 23.30 -2.69 23.65
N LEU A 75 22.85 -2.08 22.55
CA LEU A 75 22.54 -0.64 22.51
C LEU A 75 21.28 -0.28 23.31
N GLU A 76 20.21 -1.08 23.26
CA GLU A 76 18.99 -0.89 24.08
C GLU A 76 19.33 -0.99 25.58
N ARG A 77 20.15 -1.95 25.95
CA ARG A 77 20.64 -2.09 27.32
C ARG A 77 21.51 -0.90 27.74
N MET A 78 22.36 -0.41 26.84
CA MET A 78 23.14 0.81 27.10
C MET A 78 22.23 2.02 27.28
N GLU A 79 21.14 2.13 26.52
CA GLU A 79 20.14 3.18 26.70
C GLU A 79 19.51 3.13 28.11
N GLU A 80 19.06 1.95 28.57
CA GLU A 80 18.50 1.77 29.92
C GLU A 80 19.48 2.12 31.04
N GLN A 81 20.77 1.82 30.87
CA GLN A 81 21.81 2.11 31.86
C GLN A 81 22.27 3.58 31.82
N THR A 82 22.22 4.23 30.65
CA THR A 82 22.72 5.61 30.45
C THR A 82 21.68 6.68 30.77
N VAL A 83 20.44 6.33 31.16
CA VAL A 83 19.40 7.29 31.61
C VAL A 83 19.90 8.23 32.72
N ASN A 84 20.88 7.80 33.53
CA ASN A 84 21.48 8.60 34.61
C ASN A 84 22.94 9.04 34.31
N GLY A 85 23.40 8.88 33.07
CA GLY A 85 24.78 9.09 32.62
C GLY A 85 25.02 10.44 31.92
N ASN A 86 26.11 10.52 31.15
CA ASN A 86 26.47 11.72 30.38
C ASN A 86 25.52 11.89 29.17
N PRO A 87 24.78 13.01 29.02
CA PRO A 87 23.83 13.22 27.93
C PRO A 87 24.43 13.07 26.52
N GLU A 88 25.70 13.39 26.29
CA GLU A 88 26.36 13.22 24.99
C GLU A 88 26.48 11.73 24.59
N VAL A 89 26.81 10.86 25.55
CA VAL A 89 26.92 9.41 25.30
C VAL A 89 25.54 8.81 25.03
N HIS A 90 24.50 9.37 25.67
CA HIS A 90 23.12 8.98 25.44
C HIS A 90 22.67 9.34 24.02
N GLU A 91 22.94 10.58 23.55
CA GLU A 91 22.62 11.00 22.18
C GLU A 91 23.34 10.13 21.13
N ILE A 92 24.63 9.84 21.32
CA ILE A 92 25.40 8.98 20.40
C ILE A 92 24.87 7.53 20.37
N THR A 93 24.44 7.01 21.52
CA THR A 93 23.86 5.66 21.60
C THR A 93 22.53 5.60 20.85
N GLN A 94 21.69 6.64 20.98
CA GLN A 94 20.45 6.76 20.24
C GLN A 94 20.68 6.95 18.73
N ASP A 95 21.72 7.68 18.31
CA ASP A 95 22.10 7.77 16.89
C ASP A 95 22.47 6.41 16.30
N ALA A 96 23.32 5.65 16.99
CA ALA A 96 23.72 4.31 16.55
C ALA A 96 22.51 3.37 16.44
N LEU A 97 21.60 3.42 17.42
CA LEU A 97 20.39 2.61 17.45
C LEU A 97 19.38 3.03 16.36
N ALA A 98 19.21 4.33 16.12
CA ALA A 98 18.40 4.85 15.02
C ALA A 98 18.92 4.38 13.66
N LYS A 99 20.23 4.41 13.44
CA LYS A 99 20.86 3.92 12.19
C LYS A 99 20.68 2.43 11.99
N LEU A 100 20.79 1.62 13.04
CA LEU A 100 20.52 0.17 12.94
C LEU A 100 19.06 -0.12 12.60
N TYR A 101 18.10 0.59 13.22
CA TYR A 101 16.69 0.46 12.87
C TYR A 101 16.40 0.91 11.43
N ALA A 102 17.01 2.02 10.98
CA ALA A 102 16.90 2.47 9.59
C ALA A 102 17.50 1.46 8.60
N ALA A 103 18.64 0.84 8.93
CA ALA A 103 19.27 -0.18 8.10
C ALA A 103 18.42 -1.46 7.97
N LEU A 104 17.70 -1.84 9.03
CA LEU A 104 16.74 -2.95 9.01
C LEU A 104 15.37 -2.59 8.44
N LYS A 105 15.11 -1.28 8.19
CA LYS A 105 13.81 -0.72 7.83
C LYS A 105 12.70 -1.01 8.85
N GLU A 106 13.04 -0.89 10.13
CA GLU A 106 12.07 -0.98 11.23
C GLU A 106 11.55 0.42 11.59
N ASP A 107 10.84 1.02 10.64
CA ASP A 107 10.44 2.43 10.65
C ASP A 107 9.63 2.82 11.90
N ASP A 108 8.75 1.93 12.40
CA ASP A 108 7.93 2.20 13.59
C ASP A 108 8.79 2.36 14.86
N THR A 109 9.84 1.55 15.00
CA THR A 109 10.78 1.65 16.12
C THR A 109 11.68 2.88 15.99
N PHE A 110 12.08 3.21 14.75
CA PHE A 110 12.81 4.43 14.44
C PHE A 110 12.01 5.69 14.82
N TYR A 111 10.76 5.81 14.37
CA TYR A 111 9.89 6.93 14.74
C TYR A 111 9.60 6.96 16.24
N GLY A 112 9.44 5.80 16.87
CA GLY A 112 9.25 5.69 18.33
C GLY A 112 10.42 6.24 19.13
N LEU A 113 11.65 5.93 18.72
CA LEU A 113 12.87 6.45 19.34
C LEU A 113 12.99 7.96 19.12
N TRP A 114 12.83 8.43 17.88
CA TRP A 114 12.93 9.86 17.56
C TRP A 114 11.88 10.70 18.28
N ARG A 115 10.68 10.18 18.52
CA ARG A 115 9.67 10.88 19.32
C ARG A 115 10.03 11.03 20.80
N ARG A 116 10.85 10.14 21.35
CA ARG A 116 11.32 10.25 22.73
C ARG A 116 12.52 11.18 22.86
N ARG A 117 13.31 11.26 21.78
CA ARG A 117 14.53 12.07 21.68
C ARG A 117 14.28 13.53 21.30
N ALA A 118 13.32 13.80 20.42
CA ALA A 118 13.19 15.11 19.78
C ALA A 118 12.85 16.22 20.77
N LYS A 119 13.54 17.35 20.66
CA LYS A 119 13.40 18.55 21.50
C LYS A 119 12.33 19.50 20.97
N TYR A 120 12.14 19.54 19.65
CA TYR A 120 11.18 20.42 18.97
C TYR A 120 9.79 19.79 18.84
N SER A 121 8.76 20.57 19.17
CA SER A 121 7.36 20.14 19.05
C SER A 121 6.93 19.90 17.60
N GLU A 122 7.50 20.67 16.68
CA GLU A 122 7.29 20.62 15.24
C GLU A 122 7.86 19.33 14.67
N THR A 123 9.03 18.89 15.14
CA THR A 123 9.65 17.62 14.76
C THR A 123 8.79 16.45 15.22
N LEU A 124 8.23 16.50 16.44
CA LEU A 124 7.29 15.48 16.93
C LEU A 124 6.03 15.39 16.05
N ALA A 125 5.47 16.55 15.69
CA ALA A 125 4.32 16.61 14.81
C ALA A 125 4.66 16.12 13.39
N ALA A 126 5.80 16.53 12.83
CA ALA A 126 6.26 16.13 11.50
C ALA A 126 6.47 14.62 11.41
N LEU A 127 7.20 14.00 12.34
CA LEU A 127 7.39 12.55 12.42
C LEU A 127 6.06 11.79 12.64
N SER A 128 5.05 12.44 13.20
CA SER A 128 3.71 11.88 13.34
C SER A 128 2.94 11.86 12.03
N TYR A 129 2.99 12.96 11.27
CA TYR A 129 2.41 12.99 9.94
C TYR A 129 3.14 12.08 8.95
N GLU A 130 4.46 11.98 9.08
CA GLU A 130 5.30 11.10 8.27
C GLU A 130 4.95 9.62 8.48
N GLN A 131 4.84 9.15 9.74
CA GLN A 131 4.44 7.77 10.03
C GLN A 131 3.05 7.43 9.49
N ILE A 132 2.13 8.41 9.45
CA ILE A 132 0.78 8.22 8.89
C ILE A 132 0.79 8.23 7.35
N GLY A 133 1.83 8.77 6.73
CA GLY A 133 1.96 8.92 5.27
C GLY A 133 1.36 10.23 4.72
N LEU A 134 1.20 11.27 5.56
CA LEU A 134 0.76 12.60 5.17
C LEU A 134 1.96 13.51 4.89
N TRP A 135 2.64 13.26 3.77
CA TRP A 135 3.93 13.85 3.42
C TRP A 135 3.91 15.38 3.23
N ASP A 136 2.87 15.95 2.63
CA ASP A 136 2.76 17.41 2.40
C ASP A 136 2.79 18.20 3.73
N LYS A 137 2.00 17.76 4.71
CA LYS A 137 1.99 18.38 6.04
C LYS A 137 3.30 18.16 6.79
N ALA A 138 3.92 17.00 6.62
CA ALA A 138 5.23 16.72 7.23
C ALA A 138 6.31 17.66 6.66
N GLN A 139 6.35 17.84 5.34
CA GLN A 139 7.28 18.73 4.66
C GLN A 139 7.18 20.18 5.18
N GLN A 140 5.95 20.72 5.25
CA GLN A 140 5.70 22.08 5.78
C GLN A 140 6.15 22.25 7.24
N LEU A 141 6.01 21.20 8.06
CA LEU A 141 6.43 21.23 9.45
C LEU A 141 7.95 21.10 9.62
N TYR A 142 8.63 20.34 8.76
CA TYR A 142 10.09 20.31 8.71
C TYR A 142 10.67 21.67 8.33
N GLU A 143 10.08 22.36 7.35
CA GLU A 143 10.46 23.74 7.00
C GLU A 143 10.22 24.71 8.16
N ALA A 144 9.06 24.61 8.83
CA ALA A 144 8.77 25.42 10.00
C ALA A 144 9.76 25.17 11.15
N ALA A 145 10.19 23.93 11.35
CA ALA A 145 11.21 23.57 12.33
C ALA A 145 12.57 24.21 11.98
N GLN A 146 13.00 24.11 10.73
CA GLN A 146 14.25 24.74 10.24
C GLN A 146 14.22 26.27 10.40
N ILE A 147 13.09 26.92 10.08
CA ILE A 147 12.94 28.39 10.25
C ILE A 147 13.04 28.77 11.73
N LYS A 148 12.40 27.99 12.63
CA LYS A 148 12.46 28.25 14.07
C LYS A 148 13.84 28.01 14.65
N ALA A 149 14.56 26.99 14.20
CA ALA A 149 15.94 26.75 14.59
C ALA A 149 16.86 27.93 14.20
N ARG A 150 16.67 28.51 13.00
CA ARG A 150 17.39 29.71 12.56
C ARG A 150 17.09 30.95 13.40
N SER A 151 15.89 31.04 13.99
CA SER A 151 15.52 32.14 14.90
C SER A 151 16.15 32.04 16.30
N GLY A 152 16.81 30.92 16.62
CA GLY A 152 17.69 30.79 17.79
C GLY A 152 16.99 30.62 19.15
N VAL A 153 15.71 30.26 19.18
CA VAL A 153 14.94 30.13 20.43
C VAL A 153 15.35 28.90 21.26
N LEU A 154 15.81 27.83 20.61
CA LEU A 154 16.34 26.62 21.26
C LEU A 154 17.65 26.15 20.59
N PRO A 155 18.61 25.60 21.34
CA PRO A 155 19.74 24.87 20.75
C PRO A 155 19.20 23.59 20.10
N TYR A 156 19.41 23.43 18.80
CA TYR A 156 19.08 22.20 18.07
C TYR A 156 20.23 21.20 18.20
N GLY A 157 19.93 19.90 18.28
CA GLY A 157 20.96 18.87 18.12
C GLY A 157 21.39 18.82 16.66
N GLU A 158 22.70 18.71 16.38
CA GLU A 158 23.18 18.55 14.99
C GLU A 158 22.49 17.35 14.29
N SER A 159 22.23 16.28 15.04
CA SER A 159 21.49 15.10 14.59
C SER A 159 20.02 15.38 14.22
N GLU A 160 19.36 16.34 14.90
CA GLU A 160 17.98 16.73 14.56
C GLU A 160 17.95 17.56 13.28
N TYR A 161 18.97 18.37 13.05
CA TYR A 161 19.05 19.18 11.84
C TYR A 161 19.30 18.30 10.60
N THR A 162 20.20 17.32 10.69
CA THR A 162 20.39 16.32 9.61
C THR A 162 19.12 15.52 9.35
N LEU A 163 18.37 15.18 10.41
CA LEU A 163 17.07 14.51 10.27
C LEU A 163 16.09 15.36 9.45
N TRP A 164 16.01 16.67 9.71
CA TRP A 164 15.09 17.53 8.96
C TRP A 164 15.46 17.63 7.49
N GLU A 165 16.74 17.71 7.16
CA GLU A 165 17.20 17.74 5.77
C GLU A 165 16.89 16.41 5.05
N ASP A 166 17.29 15.28 5.64
CA ASP A 166 17.07 13.95 5.05
C ASP A 166 15.58 13.61 4.91
N HIS A 167 14.78 13.87 5.93
CA HIS A 167 13.34 13.57 5.91
C HIS A 167 12.55 14.56 5.05
N TRP A 168 13.01 15.81 4.90
CA TRP A 168 12.42 16.73 3.92
C TRP A 168 12.67 16.23 2.49
N ILE A 169 13.89 15.76 2.19
CA ILE A 169 14.22 15.12 0.91
C ILE A 169 13.32 13.90 0.69
N LEU A 170 13.21 13.02 1.69
CA LEU A 170 12.33 11.85 1.62
C LEU A 170 10.87 12.22 1.35
N CYS A 171 10.32 13.21 2.07
CA CYS A 171 8.96 13.70 1.84
C CYS A 171 8.78 14.18 0.38
N ALA A 172 9.75 14.95 -0.11
CA ALA A 172 9.74 15.49 -1.46
C ALA A 172 9.86 14.39 -2.54
N GLU A 173 10.65 13.32 -2.29
CA GLU A 173 10.68 12.14 -3.15
C GLU A 173 9.33 11.42 -3.22
N LYS A 174 8.66 11.23 -2.07
CA LYS A 174 7.33 10.59 -1.99
C LYS A 174 6.26 11.40 -2.72
N LEU A 175 6.34 12.73 -2.62
CA LEU A 175 5.47 13.68 -3.32
C LEU A 175 5.82 13.87 -4.80
N GLN A 176 6.92 13.26 -5.26
CA GLN A 176 7.39 13.32 -6.64
C GLN A 176 7.79 14.73 -7.13
N HIS A 177 8.28 15.60 -6.26
CA HIS A 177 8.75 16.94 -6.62
C HIS A 177 10.16 16.93 -7.23
N TRP A 178 10.40 16.07 -8.22
CA TRP A 178 11.73 15.81 -8.80
C TRP A 178 12.42 17.05 -9.35
N ASP A 179 11.67 18.05 -9.81
CA ASP A 179 12.24 19.30 -10.33
C ASP A 179 13.02 20.05 -9.25
N ILE A 180 12.44 20.17 -8.05
CA ILE A 180 13.06 20.84 -6.89
C ILE A 180 14.26 20.04 -6.38
N LEU A 181 14.13 18.71 -6.29
CA LEU A 181 15.25 17.86 -5.87
C LEU A 181 16.41 17.89 -6.88
N THR A 182 16.13 18.05 -8.17
CA THR A 182 17.17 18.15 -9.21
C THR A 182 18.01 19.41 -9.02
N GLU A 183 17.37 20.55 -8.74
CA GLU A 183 18.06 21.81 -8.47
C GLU A 183 18.86 21.74 -7.17
N LEU A 184 18.29 21.15 -6.12
CA LEU A 184 18.97 20.93 -4.84
C LEU A 184 20.23 20.06 -5.01
N ALA A 185 20.10 18.92 -5.70
CA ALA A 185 21.20 18.00 -5.93
C ALA A 185 22.34 18.65 -6.72
N LYS A 186 22.02 19.52 -7.70
CA LYS A 186 23.01 20.29 -8.46
C LYS A 186 23.72 21.33 -7.59
N HIS A 187 23.00 21.98 -6.67
CA HIS A 187 23.57 23.01 -5.80
C HIS A 187 24.49 22.41 -4.72
N GLU A 188 24.11 21.27 -4.13
CA GLU A 188 24.86 20.61 -3.06
C GLU A 188 25.91 19.61 -3.57
N GLY A 189 25.87 19.25 -4.85
CA GLY A 189 26.75 18.25 -5.44
C GLY A 189 26.43 16.82 -5.01
N PHE A 190 25.22 16.56 -4.49
CA PHE A 190 24.81 15.24 -4.03
C PHE A 190 24.52 14.32 -5.21
N SER A 191 25.52 13.51 -5.56
CA SER A 191 25.52 12.72 -6.81
C SER A 191 24.52 11.57 -6.81
N ASP A 192 24.19 10.99 -5.64
CA ASP A 192 23.22 9.88 -5.54
C ASP A 192 21.79 10.37 -5.87
N LEU A 193 21.37 11.51 -5.28
CA LEU A 193 20.08 12.13 -5.60
C LEU A 193 20.04 12.66 -7.04
N LEU A 194 21.15 13.19 -7.55
CA LEU A 194 21.23 13.64 -8.93
C LEU A 194 20.99 12.46 -9.89
N LEU A 195 21.55 11.29 -9.61
CA LEU A 195 21.27 10.08 -10.37
C LEU A 195 19.78 9.75 -10.29
N GLU A 196 19.19 9.71 -9.08
CA GLU A 196 17.79 9.41 -8.85
C GLU A 196 16.80 10.37 -9.55
N CYS A 197 17.15 11.64 -9.63
CA CYS A 197 16.39 12.66 -10.34
C CYS A 197 16.60 12.57 -11.85
N GLY A 198 17.85 12.40 -12.26
CA GLY A 198 18.27 12.35 -13.66
C GLY A 198 17.56 11.24 -14.40
N TRP A 199 17.41 10.06 -13.81
CA TRP A 199 16.72 8.99 -14.51
C TRP A 199 15.20 9.14 -14.59
N ARG A 200 14.59 10.10 -13.86
CA ARG A 200 13.13 10.33 -13.85
C ARG A 200 12.72 11.53 -14.70
N VAL A 201 13.58 12.55 -14.78
CA VAL A 201 13.28 13.85 -15.40
C VAL A 201 14.15 14.14 -16.61
N ALA A 202 15.36 13.59 -16.72
CA ALA A 202 16.29 14.02 -17.74
C ALA A 202 15.85 13.65 -19.16
N ASP A 203 16.08 14.60 -20.07
CA ASP A 203 16.12 14.33 -21.50
C ASP A 203 17.38 13.50 -21.77
N TRP A 204 17.22 12.18 -21.81
CA TRP A 204 18.30 11.19 -22.02
C TRP A 204 19.17 11.40 -23.27
N ASN A 205 18.82 12.34 -24.14
CA ASN A 205 19.63 12.72 -25.29
C ASN A 205 20.68 13.79 -24.96
N THR A 206 20.43 14.70 -24.02
CA THR A 206 21.34 15.82 -23.66
C THR A 206 22.17 15.51 -22.44
N ASP A 207 21.58 14.85 -21.44
CA ASP A 207 22.20 14.74 -20.11
C ASP A 207 22.96 13.42 -19.90
N ARG A 208 22.99 12.54 -20.91
CA ARG A 208 23.63 11.22 -20.84
C ARG A 208 25.09 11.30 -20.43
N GLU A 209 25.87 12.20 -21.02
CA GLU A 209 27.30 12.32 -20.72
C GLU A 209 27.54 12.77 -19.27
N THR A 210 26.66 13.62 -18.74
CA THR A 210 26.70 14.04 -17.34
C THR A 210 26.31 12.90 -16.39
N LEU A 211 25.35 12.05 -16.80
CA LEU A 211 24.95 10.87 -16.04
C LEU A 211 26.02 9.77 -16.06
N GLU A 212 26.70 9.56 -17.19
CA GLU A 212 27.82 8.61 -17.28
C GLU A 212 29.03 9.07 -16.45
N GLN A 213 29.33 10.38 -16.43
CA GLN A 213 30.39 10.93 -15.59
C GLN A 213 30.06 10.83 -14.10
N THR A 214 28.81 11.13 -13.72
CA THR A 214 28.37 11.04 -12.32
C THR A 214 28.34 9.58 -11.83
N VAL A 215 27.84 8.64 -12.64
CA VAL A 215 27.94 7.20 -12.32
C VAL A 215 29.41 6.82 -12.11
N LYS A 216 30.31 7.10 -13.07
CA LYS A 216 31.73 6.75 -12.95
C LYS A 216 32.41 7.33 -11.71
N SER A 217 32.03 8.55 -11.29
CA SER A 217 32.57 9.16 -10.06
C SER A 217 32.07 8.54 -8.76
N VAL A 218 30.94 7.83 -8.81
CA VAL A 218 30.24 7.29 -7.62
C VAL A 218 30.41 5.76 -7.48
N MET A 219 30.90 5.08 -8.54
CA MET A 219 31.08 3.62 -8.58
C MET A 219 32.19 3.06 -7.69
N ASP A 220 33.03 3.90 -7.05
CA ASP A 220 34.13 3.45 -6.17
C ASP A 220 33.67 2.50 -5.04
N VAL A 221 32.41 2.63 -4.59
CA VAL A 221 31.73 1.65 -3.73
C VAL A 221 30.44 1.20 -4.42
N PRO A 222 30.42 0.01 -5.05
CA PRO A 222 29.24 -0.45 -5.77
C PRO A 222 28.15 -0.84 -4.78
N THR A 223 27.03 -0.10 -4.81
CA THR A 223 25.79 -0.51 -4.16
C THR A 223 24.88 -1.17 -5.21
N PRO A 224 23.96 -2.08 -4.82
CA PRO A 224 23.02 -2.67 -5.78
C PRO A 224 22.24 -1.63 -6.59
N ARG A 225 21.97 -0.46 -5.98
CA ARG A 225 21.27 0.65 -6.64
C ARG A 225 22.15 1.37 -7.67
N ARG A 226 23.43 1.62 -7.35
CA ARG A 226 24.39 2.23 -8.28
C ARG A 226 24.70 1.31 -9.45
N GLN A 227 24.86 0.01 -9.18
CA GLN A 227 25.04 -1.01 -10.22
C GLN A 227 23.81 -1.08 -11.15
N MET A 228 22.60 -0.92 -10.60
CA MET A 228 21.39 -0.84 -11.39
C MET A 228 21.42 0.36 -12.36
N PHE A 229 21.89 1.53 -11.93
CA PHE A 229 22.03 2.70 -12.80
C PHE A 229 23.07 2.49 -13.90
N GLU A 230 24.21 1.86 -13.60
CA GLU A 230 25.19 1.49 -14.62
C GLU A 230 24.60 0.51 -15.65
N THR A 231 23.92 -0.52 -15.17
CA THR A 231 23.24 -1.51 -16.03
C THR A 231 22.20 -0.84 -16.92
N PHE A 232 21.45 0.12 -16.38
CA PHE A 232 20.48 0.92 -17.12
C PHE A 232 21.14 1.82 -18.17
N LEU A 233 22.25 2.50 -17.86
CA LEU A 233 22.98 3.32 -18.82
C LEU A 233 23.51 2.47 -19.99
N CYS A 234 24.05 1.29 -19.68
CA CYS A 234 24.46 0.31 -20.70
C CYS A 234 23.27 -0.08 -21.59
N LEU A 235 22.09 -0.32 -20.99
CA LEU A 235 20.88 -0.66 -21.74
C LEU A 235 20.38 0.48 -22.63
N GLN A 236 20.46 1.73 -22.20
CA GLN A 236 20.08 2.90 -23.02
C GLN A 236 21.11 3.22 -24.11
N SER A 237 22.37 2.84 -23.91
CA SER A 237 23.41 2.95 -24.94
C SER A 237 23.18 2.02 -26.14
N TYR A 238 22.22 1.10 -26.03
CA TYR A 238 21.84 0.16 -27.09
C TYR A 238 21.29 0.88 -28.34
N ARG A 239 22.20 1.17 -29.28
CA ARG A 239 21.90 1.65 -30.64
C ARG A 239 22.04 0.56 -31.70
N GLY A 240 21.72 -0.69 -31.35
CA GLY A 240 21.70 -1.80 -32.30
C GLY A 240 23.05 -2.47 -32.57
N GLU A 241 24.08 -2.19 -31.76
CA GLU A 241 25.31 -2.98 -31.75
C GLU A 241 25.13 -4.22 -30.85
N LYS A 242 25.46 -5.39 -31.38
CA LYS A 242 25.27 -6.68 -30.69
C LYS A 242 26.16 -6.83 -29.45
N ASP A 243 27.31 -6.18 -29.44
CA ASP A 243 28.32 -6.30 -28.39
C ASP A 243 27.81 -5.78 -27.02
N VAL A 244 26.85 -4.85 -27.04
CA VAL A 244 26.22 -4.27 -25.85
C VAL A 244 25.32 -5.28 -25.09
N LEU A 245 24.81 -6.32 -25.76
CA LEU A 245 23.94 -7.32 -25.11
C LEU A 245 24.73 -8.27 -24.22
N ASP A 246 25.92 -8.67 -24.66
CA ASP A 246 26.78 -9.57 -23.88
C ASP A 246 27.35 -8.84 -22.66
N GLU A 247 27.71 -7.56 -22.79
CA GLU A 247 28.13 -6.71 -21.67
C GLU A 247 27.00 -6.49 -20.66
N LEU A 248 25.78 -6.25 -21.14
CA LEU A 248 24.61 -6.10 -20.27
C LEU A 248 24.28 -7.36 -19.47
N SER A 249 24.45 -8.55 -20.06
CA SER A 249 24.24 -9.81 -19.34
C SER A 249 25.22 -9.95 -18.17
N LYS A 250 26.49 -9.56 -18.36
CA LYS A 250 27.51 -9.57 -17.31
C LYS A 250 27.19 -8.57 -16.19
N LEU A 251 26.80 -7.34 -16.54
CA LEU A 251 26.43 -6.32 -15.55
C LEU A 251 25.19 -6.72 -14.74
N CYS A 252 24.21 -7.36 -15.39
CA CYS A 252 23.06 -7.95 -14.69
C CYS A 252 23.50 -9.03 -13.69
N ASP A 253 24.37 -9.96 -14.12
CA ASP A 253 24.87 -11.03 -13.25
C ASP A 253 25.67 -10.49 -12.06
N GLU A 254 26.55 -9.51 -12.29
CA GLU A 254 27.30 -8.82 -11.24
C GLU A 254 26.37 -8.10 -10.24
N GLY A 255 25.34 -7.42 -10.75
CA GLY A 255 24.31 -6.78 -9.94
C GLY A 255 23.50 -7.76 -9.10
N ILE A 256 23.13 -8.91 -9.66
CA ILE A 256 22.46 -9.99 -8.93
C ILE A 256 23.38 -10.55 -7.84
N GLN A 257 24.67 -10.80 -8.13
CA GLN A 257 25.63 -11.28 -7.13
C GLN A 257 25.81 -10.27 -5.99
N LEU A 258 25.86 -8.97 -6.29
CA LEU A 258 25.96 -7.92 -5.29
C LEU A 258 24.69 -7.85 -4.41
N ALA A 259 23.51 -7.97 -5.01
CA ALA A 259 22.25 -8.04 -4.27
C ALA A 259 22.16 -9.31 -3.41
N LEU A 260 22.69 -10.45 -3.87
CA LEU A 260 22.80 -11.70 -3.10
C LEU A 260 23.77 -11.57 -1.92
N ARG A 261 24.91 -10.90 -2.10
CA ARG A 261 25.83 -10.58 -0.99
C ARG A 261 25.14 -9.71 0.06
N LYS A 262 24.38 -8.69 -0.36
CA LYS A 262 23.62 -7.85 0.57
C LYS A 262 22.49 -8.62 1.26
N TRP A 263 21.82 -9.54 0.56
CA TRP A 263 20.84 -10.45 1.15
C TRP A 263 21.49 -11.35 2.22
N HIS A 264 22.69 -11.86 1.95
CA HIS A 264 23.48 -12.62 2.93
C HIS A 264 24.05 -11.74 4.06
N GLY A 265 24.07 -10.41 3.93
CA GLY A 265 24.39 -9.51 5.04
C GLY A 265 23.22 -9.26 6.01
N LEU A 266 22.00 -9.63 5.62
CA LEU A 266 20.78 -9.42 6.41
C LEU A 266 20.45 -10.62 7.32
N PRO A 267 19.62 -10.40 8.35
CA PRO A 267 19.15 -11.47 9.23
C PRO A 267 18.47 -12.60 8.46
N ARG A 268 18.60 -13.85 8.93
CA ARG A 268 17.93 -15.02 8.30
C ARG A 268 16.40 -14.92 8.31
N LYS A 269 15.84 -14.22 9.30
CA LYS A 269 14.40 -13.98 9.38
C LYS A 269 14.05 -12.88 8.39
N PHE A 270 12.95 -13.07 7.68
CA PHE A 270 12.43 -12.06 6.78
C PHE A 270 12.16 -10.76 7.57
N ALA A 271 12.77 -9.68 7.10
CA ALA A 271 12.72 -8.33 7.65
C ALA A 271 12.38 -7.34 6.52
N ASN A 272 11.86 -6.15 6.84
CA ASN A 272 11.44 -5.16 5.85
C ASN A 272 12.59 -4.71 4.93
N ALA A 273 13.84 -4.75 5.39
CA ALA A 273 15.04 -4.53 4.56
C ALA A 273 15.18 -5.49 3.35
N HIS A 274 14.51 -6.65 3.37
CA HIS A 274 14.51 -7.57 2.23
C HIS A 274 13.61 -7.10 1.09
N ILE A 275 12.57 -6.30 1.36
CA ILE A 275 11.60 -5.87 0.34
C ILE A 275 12.27 -5.05 -0.79
N PRO A 276 13.12 -4.04 -0.51
CA PRO A 276 13.87 -3.34 -1.57
C PRO A 276 14.79 -4.24 -2.38
N LEU A 277 15.36 -5.30 -1.77
CA LEU A 277 16.20 -6.25 -2.48
C LEU A 277 15.36 -7.12 -3.44
N LEU A 278 14.18 -7.57 -3.00
CA LEU A 278 13.24 -8.29 -3.87
C LEU A 278 12.81 -7.43 -5.07
N HIS A 279 12.55 -6.14 -4.84
CA HIS A 279 12.28 -5.19 -5.92
C HIS A 279 13.47 -5.06 -6.87
N THR A 280 14.69 -4.96 -6.33
CA THR A 280 15.91 -4.90 -7.14
C THR A 280 16.09 -6.18 -7.98
N PHE A 281 15.77 -7.37 -7.43
CA PHE A 281 15.77 -8.61 -8.21
C PHE A 281 14.72 -8.60 -9.31
N GLN A 282 13.50 -8.12 -9.03
CA GLN A 282 12.48 -7.94 -10.07
C GLN A 282 13.00 -7.03 -11.19
N GLN A 283 13.66 -5.94 -10.84
CA GLN A 283 14.20 -4.96 -11.78
C GLN A 283 15.28 -5.56 -12.68
N TYR A 284 16.20 -6.37 -12.14
CA TYR A 284 17.19 -7.09 -12.97
C TYR A 284 16.54 -8.11 -13.91
N VAL A 285 15.51 -8.82 -13.46
CA VAL A 285 14.75 -9.73 -14.34
C VAL A 285 14.05 -8.94 -15.46
N GLU A 286 13.49 -7.76 -15.17
CA GLU A 286 12.91 -6.89 -16.20
C GLU A 286 13.97 -6.32 -17.16
N PHE A 287 15.22 -6.08 -16.71
CA PHE A 287 16.32 -5.74 -17.62
C PHE A 287 16.69 -6.88 -18.56
N MET A 288 16.76 -8.12 -18.05
CA MET A 288 17.00 -9.29 -18.88
C MET A 288 15.87 -9.50 -19.90
N GLU A 289 14.61 -9.37 -19.48
CA GLU A 289 13.45 -9.44 -20.38
C GLU A 289 13.47 -8.29 -21.40
N ALA A 290 13.84 -7.07 -21.00
CA ALA A 290 13.98 -5.92 -21.89
C ALA A 290 15.10 -6.11 -22.93
N SER A 291 16.21 -6.76 -22.58
CA SER A 291 17.27 -7.09 -23.53
C SER A 291 16.77 -8.01 -24.65
N GLN A 292 15.93 -9.00 -24.32
CA GLN A 292 15.30 -9.89 -25.30
C GLN A 292 14.33 -9.12 -26.21
N VAL A 293 13.55 -8.21 -25.61
CA VAL A 293 12.67 -7.28 -26.33
C VAL A 293 13.48 -6.44 -27.32
N TYR A 294 14.59 -5.84 -26.90
CA TYR A 294 15.43 -5.00 -27.75
C TYR A 294 16.13 -5.78 -28.87
N ALA A 295 16.56 -7.01 -28.61
CA ALA A 295 17.08 -7.91 -29.66
C ALA A 295 16.01 -8.25 -30.72
N SER A 296 14.77 -8.48 -30.29
CA SER A 296 13.63 -8.71 -31.20
C SER A 296 13.30 -7.44 -32.00
N LEU A 297 13.34 -6.26 -31.36
CA LEU A 297 13.12 -4.95 -32.00
C LEU A 297 14.14 -4.64 -33.10
N VAL A 298 15.43 -4.86 -32.88
CA VAL A 298 16.48 -4.61 -33.90
C VAL A 298 16.27 -5.42 -35.16
N SER A 299 15.75 -6.64 -35.00
CA SER A 299 15.48 -7.52 -36.13
C SER A 299 14.07 -7.31 -36.73
N THR A 300 13.30 -6.34 -36.22
CA THR A 300 11.92 -6.05 -36.68
C THR A 300 11.92 -5.22 -37.95
N ASN A 301 11.33 -5.78 -39.00
CA ASN A 301 11.10 -5.11 -40.29
C ASN A 301 9.60 -5.06 -40.57
N ALA A 302 9.16 -4.20 -41.50
CA ALA A 302 7.74 -3.99 -41.83
C ALA A 302 6.96 -5.28 -42.20
N GLN A 303 7.64 -6.31 -42.72
CA GLN A 303 7.05 -7.61 -43.08
C GLN A 303 6.91 -8.58 -41.88
N ASN A 304 7.74 -8.43 -40.83
CA ASN A 304 7.77 -9.33 -39.67
C ASN A 304 7.13 -8.72 -38.42
N LEU A 305 6.49 -7.56 -38.57
CA LEU A 305 5.94 -6.78 -37.46
C LEU A 305 4.86 -7.58 -36.69
N ASP A 306 3.99 -8.29 -37.39
CA ASP A 306 2.92 -9.07 -36.75
C ASP A 306 3.45 -10.19 -35.86
N ILE A 307 4.42 -10.98 -36.33
CA ILE A 307 4.99 -12.10 -35.57
C ILE A 307 5.72 -11.59 -34.31
N LYS A 308 6.54 -10.55 -34.47
CA LYS A 308 7.32 -9.98 -33.35
C LYS A 308 6.46 -9.21 -32.36
N SER A 309 5.37 -8.60 -32.84
CA SER A 309 4.39 -7.96 -31.94
C SER A 309 3.71 -8.96 -31.00
N GLN A 310 3.61 -10.25 -31.37
CA GLN A 310 3.06 -11.29 -30.50
C GLN A 310 4.04 -11.68 -29.37
N GLU A 311 5.34 -11.74 -29.65
CA GLU A 311 6.37 -11.95 -28.63
C GLU A 311 6.37 -10.81 -27.62
N LEU A 312 6.31 -9.57 -28.11
CA LEU A 312 6.18 -8.39 -27.26
C LEU A 312 4.89 -8.42 -26.44
N LYS A 313 3.76 -8.79 -27.04
CA LYS A 313 2.49 -8.94 -26.32
C LYS A 313 2.62 -9.88 -25.12
N ARG A 314 3.37 -10.98 -25.28
CA ARG A 314 3.58 -11.94 -24.19
C ARG A 314 4.37 -11.32 -23.05
N VAL A 315 5.48 -10.66 -23.34
CA VAL A 315 6.32 -9.99 -22.32
C VAL A 315 5.54 -8.87 -21.62
N LEU A 316 4.83 -8.03 -22.38
CA LEU A 316 3.99 -6.96 -21.84
C LEU A 316 2.86 -7.49 -20.95
N GLN A 317 2.25 -8.62 -21.31
CA GLN A 317 1.23 -9.26 -20.48
C GLN A 317 1.82 -9.76 -19.15
N VAL A 318 3.02 -10.35 -19.18
CA VAL A 318 3.74 -10.75 -17.95
C VAL A 318 4.04 -9.53 -17.08
N TRP A 319 4.48 -8.42 -17.67
CA TRP A 319 4.70 -7.16 -16.94
C TRP A 319 3.41 -6.59 -16.34
N ARG A 320 2.26 -6.75 -17.01
CA ARG A 320 0.96 -6.34 -16.45
C ARG A 320 0.54 -7.17 -15.24
N GLU A 321 0.91 -8.44 -15.21
CA GLU A 321 0.60 -9.35 -14.10
C GLU A 321 1.60 -9.23 -12.94
N ARG A 322 2.86 -8.89 -13.24
CA ARG A 322 3.93 -8.67 -12.26
C ARG A 322 3.93 -7.21 -11.79
N LEU A 323 3.12 -6.91 -10.79
CA LEU A 323 3.04 -5.61 -10.13
C LEU A 323 3.37 -5.74 -8.64
N PRO A 324 3.91 -4.70 -8.00
CA PRO A 324 4.03 -4.65 -6.55
C PRO A 324 2.64 -4.72 -5.89
N ASN A 325 2.64 -4.94 -4.58
CA ASN A 325 1.39 -4.94 -3.83
C ASN A 325 0.88 -3.51 -3.62
N ILE A 326 -0.42 -3.38 -3.39
CA ILE A 326 -1.08 -2.07 -3.23
C ILE A 326 -0.62 -1.35 -1.95
N TRP A 327 -0.07 -2.06 -0.97
CA TRP A 327 0.44 -1.50 0.27
C TRP A 327 1.96 -1.27 0.26
N ASP A 328 2.67 -1.70 -0.80
CA ASP A 328 4.10 -1.46 -0.91
C ASP A 328 4.36 0.05 -1.09
N ASP A 329 5.56 0.47 -0.73
CA ASP A 329 5.96 1.87 -0.74
C ASP A 329 5.80 2.52 -2.13
N ILE A 330 5.39 3.80 -2.14
CA ILE A 330 5.17 4.55 -3.39
C ILE A 330 6.46 4.71 -4.19
N ASN A 331 7.63 4.76 -3.53
CA ASN A 331 8.90 4.85 -4.23
C ASN A 331 9.19 3.59 -5.05
N ILE A 332 8.82 2.40 -4.56
CA ILE A 332 8.95 1.12 -5.29
C ILE A 332 8.04 1.14 -6.52
N TRP A 333 6.79 1.59 -6.34
CA TRP A 333 5.86 1.77 -7.44
C TRP A 333 6.35 2.78 -8.47
N ASN A 334 6.86 3.92 -8.02
CA ASN A 334 7.36 4.96 -8.90
C ASN A 334 8.56 4.44 -9.70
N ASP A 335 9.50 3.77 -9.03
CA ASP A 335 10.70 3.21 -9.65
C ASP A 335 10.35 2.25 -10.80
N LEU A 336 9.40 1.33 -10.54
CA LEU A 336 8.93 0.41 -11.58
C LEU A 336 8.22 1.14 -12.73
N VAL A 337 7.43 2.16 -12.41
CA VAL A 337 6.66 2.94 -13.40
C VAL A 337 7.58 3.72 -14.31
N THR A 338 8.55 4.45 -13.75
CA THR A 338 9.51 5.25 -14.53
C THR A 338 10.41 4.35 -15.36
N TRP A 339 10.85 3.20 -14.84
CA TRP A 339 11.58 2.21 -15.61
C TRP A 339 10.79 1.72 -16.83
N ARG A 340 9.54 1.29 -16.62
CA ARG A 340 8.68 0.81 -17.71
C ARG A 340 8.36 1.91 -18.71
N GLN A 341 8.20 3.16 -18.26
CA GLN A 341 8.05 4.29 -19.17
C GLN A 341 9.25 4.43 -20.10
N HIS A 342 10.49 4.34 -19.59
CA HIS A 342 11.69 4.36 -20.44
C HIS A 342 11.71 3.18 -21.42
N ALA A 343 11.42 1.98 -20.94
CA ALA A 343 11.35 0.80 -21.81
C ALA A 343 10.33 0.99 -22.94
N PHE A 344 9.14 1.52 -22.64
CA PHE A 344 8.09 1.78 -23.63
C PHE A 344 8.40 2.95 -24.55
N GLN A 345 9.09 3.98 -24.08
CA GLN A 345 9.56 5.08 -24.92
C GLN A 345 10.57 4.61 -25.97
N VAL A 346 11.49 3.70 -25.62
CA VAL A 346 12.41 3.08 -26.59
C VAL A 346 11.63 2.30 -27.65
N ILE A 347 10.65 1.51 -27.22
CA ILE A 347 9.76 0.77 -28.12
C ILE A 347 9.01 1.73 -29.07
N ASN A 348 8.47 2.84 -28.55
CA ASN A 348 7.80 3.85 -29.35
C ASN A 348 8.75 4.49 -30.37
N LYS A 349 9.98 4.84 -29.99
CA LYS A 349 10.98 5.41 -30.92
C LYS A 349 11.25 4.49 -32.11
N VAL A 350 11.30 3.17 -31.89
CA VAL A 350 11.48 2.17 -32.96
C VAL A 350 10.23 1.99 -33.81
N TYR A 351 9.03 2.09 -33.22
CA TYR A 351 7.78 1.95 -33.97
C TYR A 351 7.34 3.20 -34.76
N MET A 352 7.73 4.40 -34.33
CA MET A 352 7.34 5.68 -34.96
C MET A 352 7.63 5.75 -36.47
N PRO A 353 8.80 5.32 -36.99
CA PRO A 353 9.07 5.29 -38.43
C PRO A 353 8.19 4.33 -39.23
N PHE A 354 7.65 3.27 -38.59
CA PHE A 354 6.81 2.27 -39.25
C PHE A 354 5.33 2.69 -39.34
N ILE A 355 4.88 3.69 -38.55
CA ILE A 355 3.49 4.18 -38.54
C ILE A 355 3.02 4.69 -39.91
N PRO A 356 3.74 5.60 -40.60
CA PRO A 356 3.29 6.09 -41.91
C PRO A 356 3.38 5.02 -43.01
N VAL A 357 4.30 4.06 -42.89
CA VAL A 357 4.45 2.94 -43.85
C VAL A 357 3.26 1.97 -43.74
N LEU A 358 2.86 1.62 -42.52
CA LEU A 358 1.71 0.74 -42.26
C LEU A 358 0.37 1.37 -42.69
N GLN A 359 0.22 2.69 -42.54
CA GLN A 359 -0.96 3.42 -43.03
C GLN A 359 -1.11 3.40 -44.55
N GLN A 360 -0.01 3.30 -45.30
CA GLN A 360 -0.05 3.23 -46.76
C GLN A 360 -0.28 1.80 -47.30
N THR A 361 0.06 0.75 -46.55
CA THR A 361 0.03 -0.63 -47.08
C THR A 361 -1.23 -1.42 -46.72
N ASN A 362 -1.98 -1.06 -45.66
CA ASN A 362 -3.11 -1.88 -45.19
C ASN A 362 -4.33 -1.05 -44.74
N SER A 363 -5.41 -1.15 -45.50
CA SER A 363 -6.76 -0.64 -45.19
C SER A 363 -7.54 -1.55 -44.20
N GLY A 364 -6.83 -2.16 -43.24
CA GLY A 364 -7.41 -2.99 -42.18
C GLY A 364 -7.12 -2.37 -40.81
N GLY A 365 -8.17 -1.92 -40.10
CA GLY A 365 -8.07 -1.14 -38.86
C GLY A 365 -7.26 -1.74 -37.70
N ASN A 366 -6.88 -3.02 -37.74
CA ASN A 366 -6.07 -3.67 -36.71
C ASN A 366 -4.57 -3.33 -36.79
N ALA A 367 -4.02 -2.98 -37.95
CA ALA A 367 -2.58 -2.69 -38.09
C ALA A 367 -2.17 -1.39 -37.36
N ASN A 368 -3.07 -0.41 -37.29
CA ASN A 368 -2.86 0.84 -36.55
C ASN A 368 -2.79 0.61 -35.03
N SER A 369 -3.45 -0.42 -34.48
CA SER A 369 -3.44 -0.70 -33.04
C SER A 369 -2.08 -1.22 -32.54
N TYR A 370 -1.32 -1.93 -33.38
CA TYR A 370 0.00 -2.45 -33.01
C TYR A 370 1.05 -1.33 -32.89
N ALA A 371 0.96 -0.31 -33.75
CA ALA A 371 1.85 0.83 -33.77
C ALA A 371 1.71 1.75 -32.53
N TYR A 372 0.49 1.95 -32.03
CA TYR A 372 0.24 2.79 -30.84
C TYR A 372 0.34 2.02 -29.52
N ARG A 373 0.74 0.75 -29.55
CA ARG A 373 0.72 -0.13 -28.37
C ARG A 373 1.58 0.39 -27.23
N GLY A 374 2.80 0.86 -27.50
CA GLY A 374 3.66 1.38 -26.43
C GLY A 374 3.09 2.64 -25.78
N PHE A 375 2.31 3.46 -26.49
CA PHE A 375 1.58 4.59 -25.90
C PHE A 375 0.45 4.13 -24.97
N HIS A 376 -0.29 3.07 -25.35
CA HIS A 376 -1.31 2.46 -24.49
C HIS A 376 -0.70 1.84 -23.22
N GLU A 377 0.41 1.11 -23.33
CA GLU A 377 1.07 0.55 -22.14
C GLU A 377 1.55 1.64 -21.16
N ILE A 378 2.04 2.78 -21.66
CA ILE A 378 2.39 3.94 -20.81
C ILE A 378 1.15 4.46 -20.07
N ALA A 379 0.04 4.66 -20.79
CA ALA A 379 -1.21 5.12 -20.20
C ALA A 379 -1.76 4.13 -19.15
N TRP A 380 -1.63 2.82 -19.39
CA TRP A 380 -2.02 1.79 -18.44
C TRP A 380 -1.19 1.84 -17.14
N VAL A 381 0.14 1.92 -17.25
CA VAL A 381 1.04 2.00 -16.08
C VAL A 381 0.78 3.27 -15.28
N ILE A 382 0.58 4.41 -15.96
CA ILE A 382 0.21 5.69 -15.34
C ILE A 382 -1.11 5.58 -14.56
N ASN A 383 -2.15 5.03 -15.18
CA ASN A 383 -3.45 4.87 -14.54
C ASN A 383 -3.37 3.94 -13.31
N ARG A 384 -2.56 2.88 -13.39
CA ARG A 384 -2.36 1.98 -12.26
C ARG A 384 -1.62 2.67 -11.12
N PHE A 385 -0.58 3.44 -11.42
CA PHE A 385 0.15 4.23 -10.44
C PHE A 385 -0.76 5.26 -9.74
N ALA A 386 -1.56 6.01 -10.52
CA ALA A 386 -2.51 6.97 -9.97
C ALA A 386 -3.54 6.30 -9.04
N HIS A 387 -4.00 5.09 -9.38
CA HIS A 387 -4.89 4.32 -8.52
C HIS A 387 -4.24 3.97 -7.16
N VAL A 388 -2.97 3.59 -7.17
CA VAL A 388 -2.19 3.26 -5.97
C VAL A 388 -1.90 4.53 -5.16
N ALA A 389 -1.44 5.61 -5.77
CA ALA A 389 -1.23 6.90 -5.09
C ALA A 389 -2.50 7.37 -4.33
N ARG A 390 -3.69 7.24 -4.95
CA ARG A 390 -4.96 7.52 -4.28
C ARG A 390 -5.27 6.56 -3.12
N LYS A 391 -4.81 5.31 -3.17
CA LYS A 391 -4.96 4.34 -2.07
C LYS A 391 -4.08 4.69 -0.87
N HIS A 392 -2.89 5.22 -1.10
CA HIS A 392 -2.02 5.77 -0.06
C HIS A 392 -2.50 7.13 0.46
N GLY A 393 -3.52 7.74 -0.15
CA GLY A 393 -4.08 9.03 0.30
C GLY A 393 -3.39 10.26 -0.28
N MET A 394 -2.54 10.10 -1.29
CA MET A 394 -1.84 11.19 -1.96
C MET A 394 -2.64 11.66 -3.18
N ALA A 395 -3.48 12.68 -2.98
CA ALA A 395 -4.35 13.21 -4.03
C ALA A 395 -3.60 14.07 -5.07
N ASP A 396 -2.60 14.83 -4.63
CA ASP A 396 -1.85 15.75 -5.52
C ASP A 396 -1.01 14.97 -6.52
N VAL A 397 -0.28 13.96 -6.04
CA VAL A 397 0.49 13.01 -6.88
C VAL A 397 -0.43 12.30 -7.89
N CYS A 398 -1.64 11.90 -7.47
CA CYS A 398 -2.66 11.35 -8.38
C CYS A 398 -2.96 12.34 -9.52
N ASN A 399 -3.25 13.60 -9.20
CA ASN A 399 -3.61 14.62 -10.19
C ASN A 399 -2.44 14.94 -11.14
N ILE A 400 -1.22 15.08 -10.61
CA ILE A 400 0.00 15.31 -11.39
C ILE A 400 0.19 14.17 -12.39
N GLN A 401 0.11 12.92 -11.96
CA GLN A 401 0.33 11.80 -12.88
C GLN A 401 -0.78 11.68 -13.93
N LEU A 402 -2.04 11.95 -13.56
CA LEU A 402 -3.16 11.92 -14.51
C LEU A 402 -3.06 13.04 -15.56
N SER A 403 -2.38 14.15 -15.26
CA SER A 403 -2.13 15.23 -16.22
C SER A 403 -1.18 14.79 -17.36
N LYS A 404 -0.19 13.93 -17.06
CA LYS A 404 0.77 13.41 -18.05
C LYS A 404 0.10 12.57 -19.15
N ILE A 405 -1.07 12.00 -18.90
CA ILE A 405 -1.83 11.24 -19.90
C ILE A 405 -2.22 12.12 -21.11
N TYR A 406 -2.47 13.42 -20.90
CA TYR A 406 -2.85 14.33 -21.99
C TYR A 406 -1.73 14.57 -23.02
N GLN A 407 -0.49 14.23 -22.67
CA GLN A 407 0.66 14.35 -23.58
C GLN A 407 0.72 13.20 -24.60
N LEU A 408 -0.04 12.11 -24.39
CA LEU A 408 -0.02 10.94 -25.26
C LEU A 408 -1.00 11.12 -26.44
N PRO A 409 -0.56 10.83 -27.69
CA PRO A 409 -1.45 10.84 -28.85
C PRO A 409 -2.39 9.62 -28.82
N ASN A 410 -3.67 9.84 -29.12
CA ASN A 410 -4.70 8.79 -29.28
C ASN A 410 -4.94 7.90 -28.04
N ILE A 411 -5.67 8.44 -27.04
CA ILE A 411 -6.01 7.73 -25.79
C ILE A 411 -7.10 6.67 -26.03
N GLU A 412 -6.88 5.44 -25.56
CA GLU A 412 -7.90 4.39 -25.64
C GLU A 412 -9.11 4.72 -24.74
N ILE A 413 -10.31 4.36 -25.18
CA ILE A 413 -11.57 4.60 -24.43
C ILE A 413 -11.51 4.01 -23.01
N GLN A 414 -10.86 2.84 -22.82
CA GLN A 414 -10.70 2.21 -21.50
C GLN A 414 -9.78 3.01 -20.57
N GLU A 415 -8.70 3.58 -21.10
CA GLU A 415 -7.71 4.35 -20.36
C GLU A 415 -8.27 5.73 -19.98
N ALA A 416 -9.00 6.36 -20.91
CA ALA A 416 -9.74 7.59 -20.64
C ALA A 416 -10.78 7.38 -19.51
N PHE A 417 -11.47 6.23 -19.51
CA PHE A 417 -12.41 5.87 -18.44
C PHE A 417 -11.71 5.73 -17.09
N LEU A 418 -10.61 4.98 -17.02
CA LEU A 418 -9.85 4.80 -15.78
C LEU A 418 -9.27 6.11 -15.26
N LYS A 419 -8.74 6.95 -16.15
CA LYS A 419 -8.27 8.30 -15.83
C LYS A 419 -9.37 9.12 -15.15
N LEU A 420 -10.50 9.28 -15.83
CA LEU A 420 -11.61 10.08 -15.32
C LEU A 420 -12.14 9.51 -14.02
N LYS A 421 -12.24 8.18 -13.91
CA LYS A 421 -12.67 7.51 -12.68
C LYS A 421 -11.73 7.77 -11.51
N GLU A 422 -10.42 7.75 -11.70
CA GLU A 422 -9.47 8.04 -10.62
C GLU A 422 -9.42 9.54 -10.30
N GLN A 423 -9.44 10.42 -11.29
CA GLN A 423 -9.53 11.89 -11.09
C GLN A 423 -10.75 12.26 -10.25
N VAL A 424 -11.91 11.74 -10.63
CA VAL A 424 -13.16 11.94 -9.89
C VAL A 424 -13.04 11.40 -8.47
N LYS A 425 -12.44 10.23 -8.24
CA LYS A 425 -12.23 9.73 -6.87
C LYS A 425 -11.21 10.53 -6.06
N CYS A 426 -10.21 11.15 -6.70
CA CYS A 426 -9.24 12.02 -6.03
C CYS A 426 -9.97 13.27 -5.50
N HIS A 427 -10.81 13.94 -6.31
CA HIS A 427 -11.67 15.04 -5.85
C HIS A 427 -12.73 14.60 -4.80
N TYR A 428 -13.14 13.33 -4.80
CA TYR A 428 -14.07 12.83 -3.79
C TYR A 428 -13.47 12.81 -2.37
N GLN A 429 -12.14 12.73 -2.22
CA GLN A 429 -11.50 12.71 -0.90
C GLN A 429 -11.50 14.11 -0.26
N ASN A 430 -11.36 15.17 -1.06
CA ASN A 430 -11.31 16.56 -0.60
C ASN A 430 -12.71 17.20 -0.59
N PRO A 431 -13.28 17.55 0.58
CA PRO A 431 -14.61 18.17 0.66
C PRO A 431 -14.71 19.53 -0.06
N GLY A 432 -13.61 20.27 -0.17
CA GLY A 432 -13.57 21.57 -0.86
C GLY A 432 -13.56 21.47 -2.39
N GLU A 433 -13.19 20.32 -2.96
CA GLU A 433 -13.08 20.10 -4.42
C GLU A 433 -14.26 19.31 -4.99
N LEU A 434 -15.34 19.13 -4.23
CA LEU A 434 -16.49 18.37 -4.70
C LEU A 434 -17.12 19.00 -5.96
N ASN A 435 -17.12 20.34 -6.05
CA ASN A 435 -17.67 21.08 -7.19
C ASN A 435 -16.87 20.84 -8.48
N THR A 436 -15.54 20.89 -8.40
CA THR A 436 -14.67 20.63 -9.57
C THR A 436 -14.85 19.19 -10.05
N GLY A 437 -14.98 18.23 -9.14
CA GLY A 437 -15.31 16.84 -9.46
C GLY A 437 -16.66 16.69 -10.18
N LEU A 438 -17.69 17.44 -9.76
CA LEU A 438 -19.01 17.40 -10.39
C LEU A 438 -18.98 17.96 -11.82
N ASP A 439 -18.29 19.09 -12.03
CA ASP A 439 -18.18 19.76 -13.33
C ASP A 439 -17.44 18.89 -14.35
N VAL A 440 -16.38 18.20 -13.91
CA VAL A 440 -15.67 17.22 -14.75
C VAL A 440 -16.62 16.10 -15.18
N ILE A 441 -17.47 15.60 -14.28
CA ILE A 441 -18.44 14.54 -14.63
C ILE A 441 -19.51 15.06 -15.58
N SER A 442 -20.08 16.25 -15.34
CA SER A 442 -21.17 16.79 -16.17
C SER A 442 -20.71 17.12 -17.57
N ASN A 443 -19.46 17.59 -17.73
CA ASN A 443 -18.92 18.04 -19.00
C ASN A 443 -18.33 16.89 -19.83
N THR A 444 -18.24 15.66 -19.28
CA THR A 444 -17.78 14.51 -20.05
C THR A 444 -18.82 14.01 -21.04
N ASN A 445 -18.41 13.84 -22.30
CA ASN A 445 -19.28 13.27 -23.33
C ASN A 445 -19.43 11.76 -23.12
N LEU A 446 -20.55 11.37 -22.52
CA LEU A 446 -20.85 9.99 -22.17
C LEU A 446 -20.98 9.06 -23.39
N VAL A 447 -21.22 9.57 -24.61
CA VAL A 447 -21.58 8.75 -25.77
C VAL A 447 -20.54 7.66 -26.09
N TYR A 448 -19.25 7.97 -25.93
CA TYR A 448 -18.13 7.08 -26.26
C TYR A 448 -17.92 5.92 -25.27
N PHE A 449 -18.55 5.94 -24.09
CA PHE A 449 -18.34 4.91 -23.07
C PHE A 449 -19.29 3.72 -23.21
N ALA A 450 -18.83 2.55 -22.76
CA ALA A 450 -19.67 1.37 -22.65
C ALA A 450 -20.81 1.60 -21.62
N THR A 451 -21.91 0.85 -21.76
CA THR A 451 -23.09 0.97 -20.87
C THR A 451 -22.73 0.84 -19.38
N GLN A 452 -21.84 -0.09 -19.04
CA GLN A 452 -21.37 -0.29 -17.67
C GLN A 452 -20.54 0.90 -17.14
N GLN A 453 -19.70 1.49 -17.99
CA GLN A 453 -18.88 2.67 -17.66
C GLN A 453 -19.76 3.91 -17.44
N LYS A 454 -20.78 4.10 -18.30
CA LYS A 454 -21.82 5.13 -18.14
C LYS A 454 -22.53 4.99 -16.81
N ALA A 455 -22.99 3.77 -16.48
CA ALA A 455 -23.65 3.50 -15.22
C ALA A 455 -22.75 3.87 -14.03
N GLU A 456 -21.47 3.50 -14.03
CA GLU A 456 -20.54 3.87 -12.96
C GLU A 456 -20.35 5.39 -12.84
N PHE A 457 -20.28 6.14 -13.94
CA PHE A 457 -20.23 7.60 -13.87
C PHE A 457 -21.46 8.22 -13.20
N PHE A 458 -22.66 7.74 -13.56
CA PHE A 458 -23.88 8.20 -12.89
C PHE A 458 -23.92 7.83 -11.41
N THR A 459 -23.34 6.67 -11.01
CA THR A 459 -23.18 6.38 -9.56
C THR A 459 -22.29 7.40 -8.88
N LEU A 460 -21.16 7.75 -9.49
CA LEU A 460 -20.22 8.71 -8.93
C LEU A 460 -20.87 10.09 -8.83
N LYS A 461 -21.58 10.54 -9.87
CA LYS A 461 -22.39 11.77 -9.84
C LYS A 461 -23.35 11.78 -8.64
N GLY A 462 -24.09 10.68 -8.43
CA GLY A 462 -24.96 10.53 -7.26
C GLY A 462 -24.23 10.65 -5.92
N MET A 463 -22.99 10.14 -5.82
CA MET A 463 -22.17 10.28 -4.61
C MET A 463 -21.73 11.73 -4.33
N PHE A 464 -21.38 12.50 -5.36
CA PHE A 464 -21.04 13.92 -5.20
C PHE A 464 -22.24 14.72 -4.72
N LEU A 465 -23.38 14.56 -5.41
CA LEU A 465 -24.62 15.24 -5.06
C LEU A 465 -25.07 14.92 -3.63
N ASN A 466 -24.89 13.65 -3.20
CA ASN A 466 -25.16 13.25 -1.83
C ASN A 466 -24.24 13.97 -0.81
N LYS A 467 -22.93 14.09 -1.10
CA LYS A 467 -22.00 14.83 -0.23
C LYS A 467 -22.30 16.33 -0.19
N MET A 468 -22.79 16.90 -1.29
CA MET A 468 -23.23 18.31 -1.39
C MET A 468 -24.61 18.55 -0.77
N ASN A 469 -25.23 17.54 -0.15
CA ASN A 469 -26.54 17.60 0.47
C ASN A 469 -27.71 17.88 -0.51
N GLN A 470 -27.51 17.68 -1.82
CA GLN A 470 -28.54 17.77 -2.86
C GLN A 470 -29.26 16.42 -3.02
N LYS A 471 -30.17 16.12 -2.09
CA LYS A 471 -30.71 14.77 -1.92
C LYS A 471 -31.63 14.31 -3.06
N ASP A 472 -32.42 15.19 -3.66
CA ASP A 472 -33.39 14.78 -4.70
C ASP A 472 -32.73 14.52 -6.05
N GLU A 473 -31.73 15.33 -6.39
CA GLU A 473 -30.91 15.10 -7.58
C GLU A 473 -30.03 13.87 -7.44
N ALA A 474 -29.49 13.61 -6.24
CA ALA A 474 -28.74 12.39 -5.95
C ALA A 474 -29.61 11.14 -6.17
N ASN A 475 -30.87 11.14 -5.71
CA ASN A 475 -31.77 10.02 -5.93
C ASN A 475 -32.07 9.77 -7.41
N LYS A 476 -32.29 10.84 -8.19
CA LYS A 476 -32.45 10.75 -9.65
C LYS A 476 -31.20 10.19 -10.32
N ALA A 477 -30.01 10.65 -9.93
CA ALA A 477 -28.74 10.16 -10.45
C ALA A 477 -28.52 8.66 -10.17
N PHE A 478 -28.82 8.20 -8.95
CA PHE A 478 -28.76 6.77 -8.62
C PHE A 478 -29.80 5.94 -9.41
N ALA A 479 -31.03 6.43 -9.54
CA ALA A 479 -32.07 5.75 -10.30
C ALA A 479 -31.68 5.61 -11.79
N THR A 480 -31.16 6.68 -12.41
CA THR A 480 -30.67 6.63 -13.81
C THR A 480 -29.50 5.66 -13.97
N SER A 481 -28.56 5.62 -13.02
CA SER A 481 -27.44 4.68 -13.05
C SER A 481 -27.90 3.22 -13.07
N VAL A 482 -28.84 2.89 -12.18
CA VAL A 482 -29.38 1.53 -12.04
C VAL A 482 -30.24 1.12 -13.24
N GLN A 483 -30.95 2.07 -13.86
CA GLN A 483 -31.74 1.81 -15.07
C GLN A 483 -30.85 1.51 -16.29
N ILE A 484 -29.67 2.12 -16.38
CA ILE A 484 -28.71 1.91 -17.47
C ILE A 484 -28.09 0.51 -17.37
N ASP A 485 -27.63 0.12 -16.17
CA ASP A 485 -27.05 -1.20 -15.94
C ASP A 485 -27.48 -1.76 -14.58
N LEU A 486 -28.37 -2.75 -14.65
CA LEU A 486 -28.86 -3.49 -13.48
C LEU A 486 -27.76 -4.35 -12.83
N ASN A 487 -26.70 -4.69 -13.59
CA ASN A 487 -25.65 -5.62 -13.15
C ASN A 487 -24.52 -4.94 -12.38
N LEU A 488 -24.55 -3.62 -12.14
CA LEU A 488 -23.51 -2.90 -11.40
C LEU A 488 -23.75 -2.97 -9.88
N PRO A 489 -23.03 -3.79 -9.10
CA PRO A 489 -23.33 -4.01 -7.68
C PRO A 489 -23.04 -2.78 -6.83
N LYS A 490 -22.05 -1.97 -7.25
CA LYS A 490 -21.64 -0.75 -6.58
C LYS A 490 -22.73 0.32 -6.60
N ALA A 491 -23.48 0.44 -7.69
CA ALA A 491 -24.60 1.39 -7.80
C ALA A 491 -25.65 1.11 -6.72
N TRP A 492 -26.06 -0.15 -6.62
CA TRP A 492 -27.03 -0.63 -5.65
C TRP A 492 -26.55 -0.44 -4.21
N ALA A 493 -25.29 -0.76 -3.91
CA ALA A 493 -24.75 -0.60 -2.56
C ALA A 493 -24.74 0.86 -2.10
N GLU A 494 -24.37 1.78 -2.99
CA GLU A 494 -24.23 3.21 -2.68
C GLU A 494 -25.60 3.89 -2.62
N TRP A 495 -26.55 3.46 -3.45
CA TRP A 495 -27.94 3.87 -3.33
C TRP A 495 -28.58 3.38 -2.03
N GLY A 496 -28.25 2.17 -1.59
CA GLY A 496 -28.63 1.66 -0.27
C GLY A 496 -28.04 2.51 0.87
N MET A 497 -26.74 2.86 0.79
CA MET A 497 -26.10 3.73 1.78
C MET A 497 -26.69 5.15 1.79
N PHE A 498 -27.11 5.66 0.63
CA PHE A 498 -27.79 6.94 0.51
C PHE A 498 -29.15 6.92 1.23
N ASN A 499 -29.96 5.89 1.00
CA ASN A 499 -31.25 5.72 1.66
C ASN A 499 -31.08 5.48 3.17
N ASP A 500 -30.04 4.77 3.61
CA ASP A 500 -29.70 4.61 5.03
C ASP A 500 -29.37 5.94 5.72
N LYS A 501 -28.63 6.83 5.04
CA LYS A 501 -28.33 8.16 5.60
C LYS A 501 -29.59 8.99 5.74
N ARG A 502 -30.47 8.97 4.73
CA ARG A 502 -31.79 9.62 4.80
C ARG A 502 -32.64 9.06 5.94
N PHE A 503 -32.64 7.74 6.13
CA PHE A 503 -33.38 7.10 7.21
C PHE A 503 -32.85 7.49 8.61
N LYS A 504 -31.53 7.62 8.77
CA LYS A 504 -30.95 8.10 10.03
C LYS A 504 -31.34 9.53 10.37
N GLU A 505 -31.50 10.38 9.36
CA GLU A 505 -31.93 11.77 9.55
C GLU A 505 -33.45 11.86 9.78
N ASN A 506 -34.23 11.02 9.10
CA ASN A 506 -35.70 10.96 9.19
C ASN A 506 -36.15 9.58 9.69
N SER A 507 -36.03 9.34 11.00
CA SER A 507 -36.35 8.04 11.63
C SER A 507 -37.83 7.60 11.52
N HIS A 508 -38.72 8.48 11.05
CA HIS A 508 -40.15 8.19 10.88
C HIS A 508 -40.53 7.65 9.49
N ASP A 509 -39.69 7.83 8.47
CA ASP A 509 -40.03 7.48 7.08
C ASP A 509 -39.51 6.08 6.71
N MET A 510 -40.32 5.05 7.01
CA MET A 510 -39.99 3.64 6.74
C MET A 510 -39.85 3.30 5.24
N VAL A 511 -40.36 4.16 4.35
CA VAL A 511 -40.21 4.03 2.88
C VAL A 511 -38.73 4.03 2.46
N TYR A 512 -37.89 4.81 3.15
CA TYR A 512 -36.45 4.83 2.85
C TYR A 512 -35.75 3.55 3.29
N ALA A 513 -36.16 2.97 4.43
CA ALA A 513 -35.64 1.69 4.90
C ALA A 513 -36.02 0.53 3.95
N ASN A 514 -37.25 0.52 3.43
CA ASN A 514 -37.70 -0.45 2.42
C ASN A 514 -36.83 -0.37 1.13
N ASN A 515 -36.64 0.85 0.61
CA ASN A 515 -35.78 1.05 -0.55
C ASN A 515 -34.33 0.66 -0.25
N ALA A 516 -33.79 0.97 0.93
CA ALA A 516 -32.43 0.59 1.33
C ALA A 516 -32.23 -0.94 1.36
N ILE A 517 -33.15 -1.69 1.99
CA ILE A 517 -33.09 -3.16 2.03
C ILE A 517 -33.16 -3.73 0.62
N SER A 518 -34.09 -3.26 -0.21
CA SER A 518 -34.22 -3.70 -1.60
C SER A 518 -32.91 -3.47 -2.37
N CYS A 519 -32.30 -2.30 -2.24
CA CYS A 519 -31.02 -1.98 -2.85
C CYS A 519 -29.88 -2.86 -2.32
N TYR A 520 -29.82 -3.10 -1.01
CA TYR A 520 -28.77 -3.93 -0.41
C TYR A 520 -28.89 -5.41 -0.78
N LEU A 521 -30.11 -5.94 -0.92
CA LEU A 521 -30.33 -7.31 -1.38
C LEU A 521 -29.90 -7.49 -2.83
N GLN A 522 -30.25 -6.55 -3.72
CA GLN A 522 -29.77 -6.54 -5.12
C GLN A 522 -28.25 -6.42 -5.18
N ALA A 523 -27.66 -5.52 -4.38
CA ALA A 523 -26.21 -5.39 -4.27
C ALA A 523 -25.57 -6.70 -3.78
N ALA A 524 -26.13 -7.35 -2.77
CA ALA A 524 -25.60 -8.58 -2.19
C ALA A 524 -25.67 -9.76 -3.18
N GLY A 525 -26.74 -9.88 -3.95
CA GLY A 525 -26.86 -10.94 -4.97
C GLY A 525 -25.79 -10.82 -6.07
N LEU A 526 -25.46 -9.59 -6.47
CA LEU A 526 -24.48 -9.33 -7.51
C LEU A 526 -23.03 -9.31 -6.98
N TYR A 527 -22.80 -8.87 -5.74
CA TYR A 527 -21.48 -8.88 -5.12
C TYR A 527 -21.09 -10.31 -4.71
N LYS A 528 -20.20 -10.94 -5.47
CA LYS A 528 -19.57 -12.21 -5.06
C LYS A 528 -18.32 -12.02 -4.20
N ASN A 529 -18.14 -10.87 -3.54
CA ASN A 529 -16.95 -10.51 -2.75
C ASN A 529 -17.26 -10.25 -1.28
N GLY A 530 -16.25 -10.32 -0.40
CA GLY A 530 -16.40 -10.11 1.06
C GLY A 530 -16.98 -8.75 1.50
N LYS A 531 -17.05 -7.77 0.60
CA LYS A 531 -17.75 -6.49 0.83
C LYS A 531 -19.25 -6.66 1.10
N THR A 532 -19.85 -7.76 0.67
CA THR A 532 -21.24 -8.12 0.99
C THR A 532 -21.50 -8.21 2.48
N ARG A 533 -20.53 -8.66 3.29
CA ARG A 533 -20.74 -8.89 4.73
C ARG A 533 -21.22 -7.62 5.45
N LYS A 534 -20.69 -6.45 5.07
CA LYS A 534 -21.13 -5.16 5.61
C LYS A 534 -22.58 -4.84 5.23
N LEU A 535 -22.98 -5.16 4.01
CA LEU A 535 -24.35 -4.97 3.52
C LEU A 535 -25.31 -5.91 4.25
N LEU A 536 -24.92 -7.18 4.43
CA LEU A 536 -25.70 -8.18 5.17
C LEU A 536 -25.91 -7.78 6.63
N ALA A 537 -24.87 -7.28 7.30
CA ALA A 537 -24.99 -6.76 8.67
C ALA A 537 -25.97 -5.59 8.76
N ARG A 538 -25.98 -4.71 7.75
CA ARG A 538 -26.96 -3.60 7.66
C ARG A 538 -28.37 -4.09 7.39
N ILE A 539 -28.54 -5.09 6.51
CA ILE A 539 -29.84 -5.71 6.26
C ILE A 539 -30.42 -6.29 7.56
N LEU A 540 -29.63 -7.05 8.32
CA LEU A 540 -30.07 -7.59 9.61
C LEU A 540 -30.47 -6.49 10.60
N TRP A 541 -29.71 -5.40 10.66
CA TRP A 541 -30.02 -4.28 11.53
C TRP A 541 -31.30 -3.54 11.12
N LEU A 542 -31.51 -3.29 9.82
CA LEU A 542 -32.72 -2.64 9.32
C LEU A 542 -33.95 -3.51 9.53
N ILE A 543 -33.85 -4.82 9.30
CA ILE A 543 -34.92 -5.77 9.55
C ILE A 543 -35.31 -5.81 11.04
N SER A 544 -34.37 -5.54 11.95
CA SER A 544 -34.68 -5.43 13.38
C SER A 544 -35.51 -4.22 13.81
N LEU A 545 -35.65 -3.24 12.93
CA LEU A 545 -36.44 -2.03 13.16
C LEU A 545 -37.84 -2.09 12.52
N ASP A 546 -38.28 -3.29 12.10
CA ASP A 546 -39.57 -3.47 11.39
C ASP A 546 -40.76 -2.98 12.22
N ASP A 547 -41.65 -2.31 11.52
CA ASP A 547 -42.90 -1.75 12.00
C ASP A 547 -44.00 -2.83 12.07
N ALA A 548 -45.08 -2.55 12.81
CA ALA A 548 -46.20 -3.49 12.97
C ALA A 548 -46.87 -3.87 11.63
N SER A 549 -46.65 -3.07 10.58
CA SER A 549 -47.06 -3.27 9.19
C SER A 549 -46.27 -4.34 8.43
N GLY A 550 -45.09 -4.74 8.90
CA GLY A 550 -44.24 -5.74 8.24
C GLY A 550 -43.76 -5.33 6.85
N THR A 551 -43.64 -4.04 6.59
CA THR A 551 -43.25 -3.47 5.28
C THR A 551 -41.84 -3.88 4.85
N LEU A 552 -40.91 -4.01 5.81
CA LEU A 552 -39.54 -4.47 5.51
C LEU A 552 -39.51 -5.96 5.20
N SER A 553 -40.35 -6.76 5.87
CA SER A 553 -40.48 -8.18 5.59
C SER A 553 -41.00 -8.49 4.18
N GLN A 554 -41.95 -7.68 3.68
CA GLN A 554 -42.47 -7.80 2.31
C GLN A 554 -41.40 -7.43 1.27
N ALA A 555 -40.58 -6.42 1.53
CA ALA A 555 -39.47 -6.04 0.67
C ALA A 555 -38.47 -7.18 0.48
N PHE A 556 -38.17 -7.89 1.58
CA PHE A 556 -37.28 -9.05 1.58
C PHE A 556 -37.88 -10.23 0.80
N ASP A 557 -39.17 -10.55 1.01
CA ASP A 557 -39.84 -11.65 0.30
C ASP A 557 -40.03 -11.35 -1.21
N THR A 558 -40.14 -10.07 -1.59
CA THR A 558 -40.26 -9.64 -2.99
C THR A 558 -38.96 -9.80 -3.77
N PHE A 559 -37.82 -9.95 -3.08
CA PHE A 559 -36.52 -10.11 -3.71
C PHE A 559 -36.39 -11.47 -4.42
N ARG A 560 -36.29 -11.43 -5.76
CA ARG A 560 -36.16 -12.62 -6.63
C ARG A 560 -34.72 -13.00 -7.01
N GLY A 561 -33.70 -12.38 -6.40
CA GLY A 561 -32.30 -12.64 -6.72
C GLY A 561 -31.70 -13.86 -6.01
N GLU A 562 -30.57 -14.35 -6.53
CA GLU A 562 -29.77 -15.37 -5.87
C GLU A 562 -29.12 -14.77 -4.61
N VAL A 563 -29.50 -15.27 -3.43
CA VAL A 563 -28.94 -14.82 -2.16
C VAL A 563 -27.62 -15.56 -1.93
N PRO A 564 -26.49 -14.87 -1.74
CA PRO A 564 -25.19 -15.54 -1.65
C PRO A 564 -25.03 -16.25 -0.29
N VAL A 565 -25.35 -17.53 -0.26
CA VAL A 565 -25.45 -18.34 0.96
C VAL A 565 -24.13 -18.41 1.74
N TRP A 566 -22.99 -18.41 1.04
CA TRP A 566 -21.66 -18.45 1.65
C TRP A 566 -21.37 -17.27 2.60
N TYR A 567 -21.83 -16.06 2.26
CA TYR A 567 -21.55 -14.87 3.07
C TYR A 567 -22.39 -14.82 4.35
N TRP A 568 -23.56 -15.46 4.35
CA TRP A 568 -24.41 -15.60 5.53
C TRP A 568 -23.83 -16.53 6.59
N LEU A 569 -22.86 -17.38 6.26
CA LEU A 569 -22.19 -18.26 7.23
C LEU A 569 -21.57 -17.49 8.39
N THR A 570 -21.04 -16.30 8.13
CA THR A 570 -20.44 -15.44 9.17
C THR A 570 -21.46 -14.89 10.17
N PHE A 571 -22.74 -14.88 9.82
CA PHE A 571 -23.83 -14.34 10.64
C PHE A 571 -24.74 -15.43 11.22
N ILE A 572 -24.34 -16.70 11.19
CA ILE A 572 -25.13 -17.82 11.75
C ILE A 572 -25.56 -17.55 13.21
N PRO A 573 -24.69 -17.09 14.12
CA PRO A 573 -25.11 -16.81 15.50
C PRO A 573 -26.22 -15.74 15.58
N GLN A 574 -26.10 -14.68 14.79
CA GLN A 574 -27.09 -13.61 14.71
C GLN A 574 -28.41 -14.09 14.11
N LEU A 575 -28.35 -14.94 13.08
CA LEU A 575 -29.54 -15.55 12.48
C LEU A 575 -30.25 -16.48 13.48
N LEU A 576 -29.51 -17.33 14.19
CA LEU A 576 -30.09 -18.23 15.20
C LEU A 576 -30.71 -17.46 16.38
N THR A 577 -30.12 -16.33 16.77
CA THR A 577 -30.68 -15.46 17.81
C THR A 577 -31.95 -14.74 17.30
N SER A 578 -31.94 -14.27 16.05
CA SER A 578 -33.09 -13.63 15.40
C SER A 578 -34.30 -14.56 15.28
N LEU A 579 -34.13 -15.89 15.34
CA LEU A 579 -35.27 -16.83 15.46
C LEU A 579 -36.12 -16.62 16.72
N SER A 580 -35.58 -16.01 17.77
CA SER A 580 -36.32 -15.66 18.98
C SER A 580 -37.14 -14.36 18.84
N HIS A 581 -36.90 -13.59 17.78
CA HIS A 581 -37.53 -12.29 17.54
C HIS A 581 -38.62 -12.39 16.44
N LYS A 582 -39.37 -11.30 16.22
CA LYS A 582 -40.49 -11.25 15.27
C LYS A 582 -40.08 -11.54 13.81
N GLU A 583 -38.79 -11.41 13.49
CA GLU A 583 -38.19 -11.57 12.16
C GLU A 583 -37.91 -13.03 11.76
N ALA A 584 -38.23 -13.99 12.64
CA ALA A 584 -37.91 -15.41 12.50
C ALA A 584 -38.33 -16.03 11.16
N ARG A 585 -39.40 -15.52 10.52
CA ARG A 585 -39.91 -16.04 9.25
C ARG A 585 -38.92 -15.86 8.10
N LEU A 586 -38.28 -14.70 7.99
CA LEU A 586 -37.33 -14.39 6.91
C LEU A 586 -36.02 -15.16 7.11
N VAL A 587 -35.52 -15.12 8.34
CA VAL A 587 -34.28 -15.79 8.75
C VAL A 587 -34.36 -17.30 8.58
N LYS A 588 -35.54 -17.89 8.81
CA LYS A 588 -35.78 -19.32 8.55
C LYS A 588 -35.53 -19.69 7.10
N GLN A 589 -35.93 -18.88 6.12
CA GLN A 589 -35.70 -19.18 4.70
C GLN A 589 -34.20 -19.22 4.38
N ILE A 590 -33.43 -18.27 4.94
CA ILE A 590 -31.98 -18.20 4.78
C ILE A 590 -31.32 -19.43 5.43
N LEU A 591 -31.69 -19.74 6.67
CA LEU A 591 -31.15 -20.89 7.42
C LEU A 591 -31.45 -22.23 6.73
N ILE A 592 -32.62 -22.40 6.10
CA ILE A 592 -32.94 -23.60 5.31
C ILE A 592 -32.00 -23.71 4.09
N ARG A 593 -31.73 -22.60 3.40
CA ARG A 593 -30.77 -22.60 2.28
C ARG A 593 -29.35 -22.92 2.75
N ILE A 594 -28.93 -22.39 3.90
CA ILE A 594 -27.64 -22.72 4.54
C ILE A 594 -27.60 -24.20 4.91
N ALA A 595 -28.63 -24.73 5.55
CA ALA A 595 -28.68 -26.13 5.97
C ALA A 595 -28.57 -27.10 4.79
N LYS A 596 -29.16 -26.77 3.63
CA LYS A 596 -29.09 -27.59 2.42
C LYS A 596 -27.74 -27.55 1.70
N SER A 597 -27.01 -26.43 1.79
CA SER A 597 -25.75 -26.23 1.04
C SER A 597 -24.50 -26.44 1.90
N TYR A 598 -24.51 -25.95 3.14
CA TYR A 598 -23.38 -25.98 4.08
C TYR A 598 -23.83 -26.48 5.47
N PRO A 599 -24.24 -27.76 5.59
CA PRO A 599 -24.79 -28.31 6.84
C PRO A 599 -23.78 -28.31 7.99
N GLN A 600 -22.49 -28.53 7.70
CA GLN A 600 -21.43 -28.60 8.72
C GLN A 600 -21.26 -27.29 9.49
N ALA A 601 -21.35 -26.14 8.80
CA ALA A 601 -21.21 -24.82 9.41
C ALA A 601 -22.37 -24.50 10.37
N LEU A 602 -23.56 -25.03 10.11
CA LEU A 602 -24.75 -24.79 10.93
C LEU A 602 -24.87 -25.78 12.11
N HIS A 603 -24.38 -27.01 11.97
CA HIS A 603 -24.65 -28.11 12.91
C HIS A 603 -24.28 -27.79 14.36
N PHE A 604 -23.04 -27.34 14.63
CA PHE A 604 -22.57 -27.07 15.99
C PHE A 604 -23.31 -25.90 16.65
N GLN A 605 -23.50 -24.80 15.91
CA GLN A 605 -24.17 -23.60 16.40
C GLN A 605 -25.67 -23.87 16.67
N LEU A 606 -26.31 -24.64 15.79
CA LEU A 606 -27.71 -25.02 15.96
C LEU A 606 -27.91 -25.95 17.17
N ARG A 607 -26.99 -26.89 17.40
CA ARG A 607 -27.09 -27.78 18.57
C ARG A 607 -26.96 -27.02 19.88
N THR A 608 -25.95 -26.14 19.96
CA THR A 608 -25.70 -25.31 21.15
C THR A 608 -26.91 -24.43 21.46
N THR A 609 -27.40 -23.69 20.47
CA THR A 609 -28.60 -22.83 20.66
C THR A 609 -29.85 -23.63 20.99
N LYS A 610 -30.05 -24.82 20.41
CA LYS A 610 -31.15 -25.71 20.75
C LYS A 610 -31.09 -26.17 22.21
N GLU A 611 -29.92 -26.58 22.69
CA GLU A 611 -29.71 -27.00 24.08
C GLU A 611 -29.94 -25.83 25.05
N ASP A 612 -29.47 -24.62 24.72
CA ASP A 612 -29.71 -23.40 25.49
C ASP A 612 -31.21 -23.02 25.58
N PHE A 613 -31.93 -23.03 24.46
CA PHE A 613 -33.37 -22.75 24.46
C PHE A 613 -34.15 -23.83 25.23
N ALA A 614 -33.75 -25.10 25.13
CA ALA A 614 -34.35 -26.19 25.89
C ALA A 614 -34.12 -26.04 27.40
N ALA A 615 -32.93 -25.59 27.82
CA ALA A 615 -32.62 -25.31 29.22
C ALA A 615 -33.45 -24.13 29.76
N LYS A 616 -33.55 -23.03 29.00
CA LYS A 616 -34.39 -21.87 29.36
C LYS A 616 -35.86 -22.24 29.49
N LEU A 617 -36.39 -23.07 28.58
CA LEU A 617 -37.78 -23.54 28.66
C LEU A 617 -38.02 -24.39 29.92
N ARG A 618 -37.07 -25.26 30.29
CA ARG A 618 -37.16 -26.05 31.53
C ARG A 618 -37.13 -25.17 32.78
N GLN A 619 -36.31 -24.12 32.80
CA GLN A 619 -36.27 -23.15 33.90
C GLN A 619 -37.56 -22.34 33.99
N PHE A 620 -38.11 -21.91 32.85
CA PHE A 620 -39.39 -21.20 32.81
C PHE A 620 -40.56 -22.06 33.32
N ASN A 621 -40.62 -23.33 32.90
CA ASN A 621 -41.66 -24.23 33.38
C ASN A 621 -41.56 -24.50 34.89
N ARG A 622 -40.34 -24.66 35.43
CA ARG A 622 -40.14 -24.82 36.89
C ARG A 622 -40.53 -23.59 37.67
N SER A 623 -40.17 -22.39 37.19
CA SER A 623 -40.56 -21.13 37.84
C SER A 623 -42.07 -20.86 37.73
N ALA A 624 -42.73 -21.29 36.64
CA ALA A 624 -44.18 -21.25 36.52
C ALA A 624 -44.88 -22.24 37.48
N GLU A 625 -44.32 -23.43 37.68
CA GLU A 625 -44.79 -24.40 38.69
C GLU A 625 -44.61 -23.86 40.12
N GLU A 626 -43.49 -23.20 40.41
CA GLU A 626 -43.24 -22.54 41.70
C GLU A 626 -44.21 -21.37 41.95
N LEU A 627 -44.47 -20.49 40.97
CA LEU A 627 -45.48 -19.43 41.10
C LEU A 627 -46.91 -19.98 41.23
N GLY A 628 -47.24 -21.07 40.52
CA GLY A 628 -48.53 -21.75 40.67
C GLY A 628 -48.72 -22.36 42.07
N SER A 629 -47.65 -22.89 42.66
CA SER A 629 -47.67 -23.40 44.04
C SER A 629 -47.79 -22.30 45.09
N VAL A 630 -47.22 -21.12 44.85
CA VAL A 630 -47.34 -19.95 45.75
C VAL A 630 -48.76 -19.37 45.72
N VAL A 631 -49.43 -19.34 44.56
CA VAL A 631 -50.83 -18.91 44.48
C VAL A 631 -51.76 -19.89 45.23
N GLN A 632 -51.49 -21.20 45.16
CA GLN A 632 -52.22 -22.19 45.96
C GLN A 632 -51.99 -22.04 47.47
N LEU A 633 -50.77 -21.72 47.90
CA LEU A 633 -50.45 -21.45 49.31
C LEU A 633 -51.12 -20.16 49.83
N THR A 634 -51.32 -19.14 48.99
CA THR A 634 -52.07 -17.93 49.38
C THR A 634 -53.58 -18.17 49.48
N THR A 635 -54.16 -19.04 48.64
CA THR A 635 -55.58 -19.40 48.75
C THR A 635 -55.87 -20.31 49.95
N ASP A 636 -54.90 -21.13 50.38
CA ASP A 636 -55.06 -21.99 51.57
C ASP A 636 -54.86 -21.21 52.89
N GLN A 637 -54.23 -20.03 52.87
CA GLN A 637 -54.11 -19.16 54.05
C GLN A 637 -55.34 -18.26 54.30
N GLU A 638 -56.17 -17.96 53.30
CA GLU A 638 -57.43 -17.23 53.50
C GLU A 638 -58.58 -18.10 54.01
N PHE A 639 -58.41 -19.43 54.07
CA PHE A 639 -59.40 -20.37 54.66
C PHE A 639 -59.17 -20.70 56.14
N TYR A 640 -58.18 -20.08 56.79
CA TYR A 640 -57.96 -20.15 58.25
C TYR A 640 -57.84 -18.74 58.86
N CYS A 641 -58.93 -17.97 58.79
CA CYS A 641 -59.32 -16.94 59.77
C CYS A 641 -60.84 -16.78 59.78
#